data_AF-A0A673VFT8-F1
#
_entry.id   AF-A0A673VFT8-F1
#
_cell.length_a   1.000
_cell.length_b   1.000
_cell.length_c   1.000
_cell.angle_alpha   90.00
_cell.angle_beta   90.00
_cell.angle_gamma   90.00
#
_symmetry.space_group_name_H-M   'P 1'
#
loop_
_entity.id
_entity.type
_entity.pdbx_description
1 polymer ?
#
loop_
_entity_poly.entity_id
_entity_poly.type
_entity_poly.pdbx_seq_one_letter_code
_entity_poly.pdbx_strand_id
1 'polypeptide(L)'
;MRVILAKSARFCVQTLVLPSPDCPVCSSKFGHRAARGDQPRGQESPRRRACGSVGARARPSQSAASWPWPGAAILGARTWLGCGLLLHCALAGLAASPRGSSSRDKDRSVTVSNSVPMPVGGKGSRTSCSPSTPQKVPNRLINEKSPYLLQHAYNPVDWYPWGQEAFDKARKENKPIFLSVGYSTCHWCHMMEEESFQNEEISRLLNEDFVSVKVDREERPDVDKTYMTFIQATSSGGGWPMNVWLTPNLQPFVGGTYFPPEDGLIRIGFRTLLLRIREQWKQNKNTLLENSQRVTTALLARSEISTGDRQLPPSAATMNSRCFQQLDESYDEEYGGFAESPKFPTPVILSFLFSYWLGHRLTQDGSRAQQMALHTLKMMANGGIRDHVGQGFHRYSTDRQWHIPHFEKMLYDQAQLAVAYSQAFQISGDEFYSDVARGILQYVARNLAHRSGGFCSAEDADSPPARGMRPKEGAFYVWTVKEIQQLLPEPVLGATEPLTSGQLLIKHYGLTETGNISPSQDPKGELQGQNVLTVRYSLELTAARFGLDVDAVRTLLNSGLEKLLQARKHRPKPHPDSKMLAAWNGLMVSGFAVTGAVLGLERLINYATSGAKFLKRHMFDVASGRLMRTCYAGSGGTVEHSNPPCWGFLEDYAFVVRGLLDLYEASQESSWLEWALRLQDTQDRLFWDSQGGGYFCSEAERGASLPLRLKDDQDGSEPSANSVSAHNLLRLHGFTGHKDWMDKCVCLLTAFSQRMRRVPVALPEMVRALSAHQQTLKQIVICGDPQAKDTKALLQCVHSTYVPNKVLILANGDPSSFLSRQLPFLNTLRRLEDRATAYVCENQACSMPITEPCELRKLLHQ
;
A
#
# COMPACT_ATOMS: atom_id res chain seq x y z
N MET A 1 22.00 9.88 -25.13
CA MET A 1 22.92 10.30 -26.22
C MET A 1 22.58 11.74 -26.62
N ARG A 2 23.52 12.57 -27.09
CA ARG A 2 23.35 14.05 -27.12
C ARG A 2 23.50 14.63 -28.54
N VAL A 3 22.49 15.37 -29.00
CA VAL A 3 22.45 16.32 -30.16
C VAL A 3 22.81 15.73 -31.54
N ILE A 4 21.95 15.80 -32.57
CA ILE A 4 21.82 16.78 -33.69
C ILE A 4 20.81 16.10 -34.66
N LEU A 5 19.86 16.68 -35.42
CA LEU A 5 19.71 17.94 -36.20
C LEU A 5 18.22 18.38 -36.24
N ALA A 6 17.83 19.38 -37.05
CA ALA A 6 16.47 19.93 -37.09
C ALA A 6 15.99 20.36 -38.51
N LYS A 7 14.68 20.67 -38.60
CA LYS A 7 13.90 21.31 -39.71
C LYS A 7 13.43 20.46 -40.90
N SER A 8 12.10 20.25 -41.01
CA SER A 8 11.20 20.64 -42.15
C SER A 8 9.85 19.88 -42.09
N ALA A 9 8.68 20.37 -42.54
CA ALA A 9 8.21 21.76 -42.76
C ALA A 9 6.67 21.86 -42.99
N ARG A 10 6.01 22.83 -42.32
CA ARG A 10 4.85 23.67 -42.75
C ARG A 10 3.40 23.12 -42.91
N PHE A 11 2.49 24.11 -42.86
CA PHE A 11 1.03 24.16 -43.10
C PHE A 11 0.12 23.61 -41.98
N CYS A 12 -1.03 24.25 -41.64
CA CYS A 12 -1.67 25.48 -42.17
C CYS A 12 -2.32 26.35 -41.06
N VAL A 13 -2.49 27.66 -41.29
CA VAL A 13 -3.17 28.63 -40.40
C VAL A 13 -3.91 29.71 -41.21
N GLN A 14 -5.11 30.11 -40.76
CA GLN A 14 -5.94 31.24 -41.22
C GLN A 14 -6.82 31.73 -40.04
N THR A 15 -7.20 33.00 -39.83
CA THR A 15 -6.74 34.33 -40.30
C THR A 15 -7.18 35.39 -39.24
N LEU A 16 -6.51 36.56 -39.17
CA LEU A 16 -6.81 37.69 -38.25
C LEU A 16 -7.82 38.72 -38.81
N VAL A 17 -8.54 39.43 -37.91
CA VAL A 17 -8.90 40.87 -38.02
C VAL A 17 -8.98 41.49 -36.60
N LEU A 18 -8.57 42.76 -36.46
CA LEU A 18 -8.80 43.67 -35.30
C LEU A 18 -9.39 45.00 -35.82
N PRO A 19 -9.91 45.90 -34.94
CA PRO A 19 -9.13 47.13 -34.70
C PRO A 19 -9.20 47.72 -33.27
N SER A 20 -8.26 48.62 -32.97
CA SER A 20 -8.26 49.59 -31.85
C SER A 20 -8.29 51.03 -32.37
N PRO A 21 -8.42 52.05 -31.51
CA PRO A 21 -7.23 52.78 -30.98
C PRO A 21 -7.41 53.08 -29.45
N ASP A 22 -6.70 53.97 -28.73
CA ASP A 22 -5.60 54.92 -29.03
C ASP A 22 -4.72 55.17 -27.77
N CYS A 23 -3.82 56.15 -27.80
CA CYS A 23 -3.01 56.73 -26.71
C CYS A 23 -3.41 58.23 -26.51
N PRO A 24 -2.62 59.21 -25.97
CA PRO A 24 -1.26 59.26 -25.38
C PRO A 24 -1.23 59.98 -23.97
N VAL A 25 -0.19 60.28 -23.15
CA VAL A 25 1.27 60.03 -22.93
C VAL A 25 1.72 60.90 -21.69
N CYS A 26 2.87 60.60 -21.05
CA CYS A 26 3.65 61.43 -20.06
C CYS A 26 3.09 61.68 -18.63
N SER A 27 3.89 61.99 -17.57
CA SER A 27 5.35 61.81 -17.30
C SER A 27 5.78 62.09 -15.83
N SER A 28 6.80 61.34 -15.34
CA SER A 28 7.90 61.74 -14.42
C SER A 28 7.73 62.18 -12.92
N LYS A 29 8.35 61.38 -12.03
CA LYS A 29 9.38 61.70 -10.98
C LYS A 29 9.08 62.43 -9.62
N PHE A 30 9.47 61.73 -8.53
CA PHE A 30 10.13 62.17 -7.26
C PHE A 30 9.50 63.23 -6.28
N GLY A 31 9.55 62.95 -4.95
CA GLY A 31 9.44 63.98 -3.88
C GLY A 31 9.21 63.46 -2.43
N HIS A 32 10.12 63.74 -1.48
CA HIS A 32 10.16 63.24 -0.08
C HIS A 32 9.54 64.16 1.01
N ARG A 33 9.37 63.62 2.25
CA ARG A 33 9.13 64.23 3.61
C ARG A 33 7.66 64.48 4.00
N ALA A 34 7.10 64.02 5.15
CA ALA A 34 7.40 64.12 6.61
C ALA A 34 6.59 65.28 7.30
N ALA A 35 6.27 65.33 8.62
CA ALA A 35 6.72 64.59 9.81
C ALA A 35 5.78 64.74 11.06
N ARG A 36 6.00 63.91 12.11
CA ARG A 36 5.58 64.06 13.56
C ARG A 36 4.06 64.00 13.87
N GLY A 37 3.60 63.65 15.09
CA GLY A 37 4.24 63.28 16.38
C GLY A 37 3.15 62.78 17.37
N ASP A 38 3.33 62.58 18.68
CA ASP A 38 4.50 62.52 19.58
C ASP A 38 4.07 61.91 20.96
N GLN A 39 4.89 61.90 22.03
CA GLN A 39 4.60 61.29 23.36
C GLN A 39 4.71 62.23 24.58
N PRO A 40 4.19 61.80 25.77
CA PRO A 40 5.01 61.57 26.99
C PRO A 40 4.55 60.31 27.80
N ARG A 41 5.10 59.81 28.93
CA ARG A 41 6.39 59.73 29.70
C ARG A 41 6.15 58.71 30.87
N GLY A 42 7.10 58.18 31.67
CA GLY A 42 8.57 58.22 31.73
C GLY A 42 9.13 58.07 33.17
N GLN A 43 10.34 57.47 33.33
CA GLN A 43 11.24 57.48 34.54
C GLN A 43 10.83 56.58 35.75
N GLU A 44 11.72 56.00 36.61
CA GLU A 44 13.21 55.81 36.72
C GLU A 44 13.53 54.70 37.79
N SER A 45 14.74 54.27 38.24
CA SER A 45 16.20 54.51 37.98
C SER A 45 17.07 53.31 38.54
N PRO A 46 18.42 53.22 38.30
CA PRO A 46 19.22 51.96 38.48
C PRO A 46 20.39 52.00 39.52
N ARG A 47 21.03 50.82 39.83
CA ARG A 47 22.33 50.75 40.57
C ARG A 47 23.27 49.54 40.29
N ARG A 48 24.45 49.88 39.71
CA ARG A 48 25.85 49.34 39.83
C ARG A 48 26.18 47.99 40.52
N ARG A 49 27.13 47.22 39.93
CA ARG A 49 28.57 47.11 40.34
C ARG A 49 29.42 46.32 39.30
N ALA A 50 30.76 46.32 39.43
CA ALA A 50 31.71 45.74 38.46
C ALA A 50 33.09 45.40 39.08
N CYS A 51 33.86 44.49 38.45
CA CYS A 51 35.34 44.31 38.42
C CYS A 51 35.67 43.02 37.61
N GLY A 52 36.80 42.84 36.93
CA GLY A 52 37.98 43.70 36.71
C GLY A 52 38.82 43.26 35.48
N SER A 53 39.92 43.97 35.20
CA SER A 53 40.87 43.80 34.06
C SER A 53 41.89 42.64 34.29
N VAL A 54 42.84 42.23 33.42
CA VAL A 54 43.83 42.87 32.50
C VAL A 54 44.27 41.82 31.44
N GLY A 55 44.77 42.07 30.21
CA GLY A 55 44.99 43.28 29.40
C GLY A 55 46.26 43.18 28.49
N ALA A 56 46.29 43.88 27.34
CA ALA A 56 47.47 44.17 26.46
C ALA A 56 48.25 42.96 25.83
N ARG A 57 48.93 43.03 24.66
CA ARG A 57 49.34 44.14 23.74
C ARG A 57 49.73 43.59 22.33
N ALA A 58 49.84 44.50 21.34
CA ALA A 58 50.69 44.43 20.13
C ALA A 58 50.34 43.55 18.89
N ARG A 59 50.71 44.12 17.73
CA ARG A 59 50.97 43.59 16.35
C ARG A 59 52.43 44.06 15.99
N PRO A 60 53.13 43.69 14.88
CA PRO A 60 52.62 43.31 13.54
C PRO A 60 53.49 42.29 12.71
N SER A 61 53.29 42.32 11.37
CA SER A 61 54.23 41.99 10.26
C SER A 61 54.68 40.56 9.91
N GLN A 62 54.04 40.02 8.85
CA GLN A 62 54.60 39.44 7.61
C GLN A 62 55.70 38.34 7.58
N SER A 63 55.35 37.25 6.87
CA SER A 63 56.09 36.57 5.77
C SER A 63 56.69 35.16 5.96
N ALA A 64 56.40 34.33 4.94
CA ALA A 64 57.17 33.21 4.34
C ALA A 64 57.38 31.85 5.05
N ALA A 65 57.06 30.80 4.27
CA ALA A 65 57.75 29.50 4.10
C ALA A 65 57.35 28.22 4.88
N SER A 66 57.52 27.10 4.14
CA SER A 66 57.57 25.66 4.49
C SER A 66 56.28 24.85 4.80
N TRP A 67 56.24 23.69 4.13
CA TRP A 67 55.37 22.49 4.25
C TRP A 67 56.26 21.33 4.82
N PRO A 68 55.81 20.07 5.09
CA PRO A 68 54.68 19.33 4.46
C PRO A 68 53.85 18.38 5.36
N TRP A 69 52.90 17.66 4.72
CA TRP A 69 52.15 16.49 5.23
C TRP A 69 52.94 15.16 5.01
N PRO A 70 52.48 14.00 5.53
CA PRO A 70 51.48 13.13 4.86
C PRO A 70 50.37 12.66 5.85
N GLY A 71 49.33 11.86 5.52
CA GLY A 71 48.87 11.15 4.31
C GLY A 71 48.00 9.94 4.74
N ALA A 72 47.21 9.25 3.91
CA ALA A 72 46.93 9.40 2.48
C ALA A 72 45.60 8.70 2.10
N ALA A 73 45.09 8.97 0.90
CA ALA A 73 44.09 8.16 0.20
C ALA A 73 44.54 8.00 -1.26
N ILE A 74 44.17 6.90 -1.94
CA ILE A 74 44.64 6.60 -3.30
C ILE A 74 43.47 6.20 -4.22
N LEU A 75 43.52 6.73 -5.44
CA LEU A 75 42.62 6.45 -6.57
C LEU A 75 43.48 6.53 -7.85
N GLY A 76 43.30 5.65 -8.83
CA GLY A 76 44.06 5.74 -10.08
C GLY A 76 43.83 4.60 -11.08
N ALA A 77 43.68 4.96 -12.35
CA ALA A 77 43.57 4.03 -13.49
C ALA A 77 44.22 4.66 -14.73
N ARG A 78 44.83 3.85 -15.64
CA ARG A 78 45.16 4.27 -17.03
C ARG A 78 45.57 3.12 -17.99
N THR A 79 44.72 2.90 -18.99
CA THR A 79 45.01 2.68 -20.44
C THR A 79 46.27 1.93 -20.95
N TRP A 80 46.01 0.76 -21.57
CA TRP A 80 46.35 0.34 -22.96
C TRP A 80 47.80 0.36 -23.50
N LEU A 81 48.35 -0.85 -23.73
CA LEU A 81 49.20 -1.35 -24.85
C LEU A 81 49.33 -2.90 -24.69
N GLY A 82 49.74 -3.74 -25.67
CA GLY A 82 49.99 -3.55 -27.10
C GLY A 82 50.74 -4.75 -27.73
N CYS A 83 50.27 -5.28 -28.89
CA CYS A 83 50.76 -6.51 -29.59
C CYS A 83 50.62 -7.84 -28.79
N GLY A 84 50.59 -9.04 -29.39
CA GLY A 84 50.52 -9.47 -30.79
C GLY A 84 50.75 -11.01 -30.95
N LEU A 85 50.40 -11.59 -32.11
CA LEU A 85 50.57 -13.04 -32.49
C LEU A 85 49.70 -14.08 -31.73
N LEU A 86 49.46 -15.31 -32.21
CA LEU A 86 49.07 -15.84 -33.55
C LEU A 86 48.66 -17.34 -33.45
N LEU A 87 48.17 -17.94 -34.55
CA LEU A 87 47.66 -19.33 -34.75
C LEU A 87 46.34 -19.67 -33.98
N HIS A 88 45.38 -20.52 -34.41
CA HIS A 88 45.12 -21.53 -35.49
C HIS A 88 44.93 -22.98 -35.00
N CYS A 89 43.77 -23.55 -35.35
CA CYS A 89 43.47 -24.99 -35.56
C CYS A 89 43.52 -25.97 -34.37
N ALA A 90 42.84 -27.13 -34.39
CA ALA A 90 41.61 -27.60 -35.09
C ALA A 90 41.20 -29.02 -34.56
N LEU A 91 40.05 -29.55 -35.02
CA LEU A 91 39.62 -30.99 -34.97
C LEU A 91 39.31 -31.56 -33.56
N ALA A 92 38.56 -32.66 -33.35
CA ALA A 92 37.48 -33.39 -34.07
C ALA A 92 36.83 -34.38 -33.05
N GLY A 93 35.69 -35.08 -33.26
CA GLY A 93 34.73 -35.23 -34.37
C GLY A 93 33.28 -35.39 -33.84
N LEU A 94 32.21 -35.61 -34.65
CA LEU A 94 31.86 -36.82 -35.44
C LEU A 94 31.75 -38.10 -34.58
N ALA A 95 30.74 -38.99 -34.66
CA ALA A 95 29.50 -39.13 -35.45
C ALA A 95 28.67 -40.33 -34.86
N ALA A 96 27.38 -40.63 -35.09
CA ALA A 96 26.22 -40.02 -35.76
C ALA A 96 24.89 -40.71 -35.29
N SER A 97 23.75 -40.43 -35.93
CA SER A 97 22.44 -41.16 -35.85
C SER A 97 22.37 -42.27 -36.96
N PRO A 98 21.26 -42.96 -37.37
CA PRO A 98 19.82 -42.57 -37.37
C PRO A 98 18.70 -43.67 -37.23
N ARG A 99 17.43 -43.22 -37.06
CA ARG A 99 16.11 -43.79 -37.55
C ARG A 99 15.72 -45.27 -37.23
N GLY A 100 14.44 -45.67 -37.16
CA GLY A 100 13.14 -44.96 -37.23
C GLY A 100 11.96 -45.88 -37.64
N SER A 101 10.71 -45.45 -37.42
CA SER A 101 9.43 -46.15 -37.76
C SER A 101 9.13 -47.45 -36.95
N SER A 102 7.94 -48.07 -36.93
CA SER A 102 6.50 -47.66 -36.90
C SER A 102 5.64 -48.96 -36.72
N SER A 103 4.30 -49.05 -36.61
CA SER A 103 3.12 -48.15 -36.63
C SER A 103 1.90 -48.89 -36.01
N ARG A 104 0.72 -48.22 -35.87
CA ARG A 104 -0.66 -48.81 -35.80
C ARG A 104 -1.05 -49.61 -34.54
N ASP A 105 -2.33 -49.83 -34.18
CA ASP A 105 -3.64 -49.18 -34.47
C ASP A 105 -4.76 -49.85 -33.60
N LYS A 106 -5.89 -49.16 -33.32
CA LYS A 106 -7.20 -49.69 -32.82
C LYS A 106 -7.26 -50.45 -31.46
N ASP A 107 -8.42 -50.69 -30.82
CA ASP A 107 -9.72 -49.96 -30.67
C ASP A 107 -10.59 -50.69 -29.61
N ARG A 108 -11.53 -49.98 -28.93
CA ARG A 108 -12.74 -50.51 -28.22
C ARG A 108 -12.57 -51.56 -27.07
N SER A 109 -13.57 -51.92 -26.24
CA SER A 109 -14.75 -51.22 -25.65
C SER A 109 -15.50 -52.16 -24.66
N VAL A 110 -16.50 -51.63 -23.91
CA VAL A 110 -17.51 -52.36 -23.06
C VAL A 110 -16.93 -52.88 -21.71
N THR A 111 -17.37 -52.56 -20.48
CA THR A 111 -18.64 -52.15 -19.78
C THR A 111 -19.36 -53.31 -19.05
N VAL A 112 -19.97 -53.03 -17.89
CA VAL A 112 -21.11 -53.72 -17.19
C VAL A 112 -20.87 -54.37 -15.79
N SER A 113 -21.41 -53.68 -14.77
CA SER A 113 -22.03 -54.06 -13.47
C SER A 113 -21.46 -55.09 -12.45
N ASN A 114 -21.26 -54.60 -11.23
CA ASN A 114 -21.81 -55.03 -9.92
C ASN A 114 -22.32 -56.48 -9.71
N SER A 115 -21.83 -57.15 -8.65
CA SER A 115 -22.66 -57.57 -7.48
C SER A 115 -21.82 -58.11 -6.30
N VAL A 116 -22.46 -58.19 -5.12
CA VAL A 116 -21.97 -58.50 -3.75
C VAL A 116 -22.93 -59.60 -3.19
N PRO A 117 -22.61 -60.54 -2.25
CA PRO A 117 -21.62 -60.49 -1.15
C PRO A 117 -20.75 -61.76 -0.84
N MET A 118 -19.74 -61.54 0.03
CA MET A 118 -19.27 -62.28 1.25
C MET A 118 -20.00 -63.56 1.75
N PRO A 119 -19.42 -64.42 2.64
CA PRO A 119 -18.06 -64.45 3.28
C PRO A 119 -17.39 -65.86 3.46
N VAL A 120 -16.29 -65.91 4.25
CA VAL A 120 -15.74 -67.01 5.11
C VAL A 120 -14.51 -67.80 4.61
N GLY A 121 -13.38 -67.61 5.33
CA GLY A 121 -12.22 -68.54 5.41
C GLY A 121 -11.16 -68.44 4.29
N GLY A 122 -9.86 -68.55 4.56
CA GLY A 122 -9.15 -68.56 5.84
C GLY A 122 -7.64 -68.85 5.73
N LYS A 123 -6.79 -67.91 6.21
CA LYS A 123 -5.29 -67.94 6.28
C LYS A 123 -4.52 -67.86 4.95
N GLY A 124 -3.45 -67.03 4.93
CA GLY A 124 -2.32 -67.23 4.01
C GLY A 124 -1.93 -66.07 3.08
N SER A 125 -1.70 -64.85 3.57
CA SER A 125 -0.99 -63.82 2.78
C SER A 125 0.02 -63.04 3.63
N ARG A 126 1.05 -62.49 2.97
CA ARG A 126 2.22 -61.87 3.59
C ARG A 126 1.95 -60.39 3.89
N THR A 127 2.36 -59.93 5.07
CA THR A 127 2.31 -58.51 5.44
C THR A 127 3.33 -57.69 4.63
N SER A 128 2.87 -57.06 3.55
CA SER A 128 3.61 -56.00 2.88
C SER A 128 3.47 -54.71 3.69
N CYS A 129 4.41 -54.46 4.61
CA CYS A 129 4.48 -53.16 5.31
C CYS A 129 4.84 -52.06 4.31
N SER A 130 3.87 -51.26 3.89
CA SER A 130 4.14 -49.93 3.36
C SER A 130 4.84 -49.10 4.44
N PRO A 131 5.90 -48.33 4.12
CA PRO A 131 6.56 -47.48 5.10
C PRO A 131 5.57 -46.39 5.52
N SER A 132 5.13 -46.44 6.78
CA SER A 132 4.28 -45.42 7.36
C SER A 132 5.07 -44.11 7.48
N THR A 133 4.67 -43.08 6.74
CA THR A 133 5.13 -41.72 6.97
C THR A 133 4.92 -41.38 8.45
N PRO A 134 5.93 -40.92 9.21
CA PRO A 134 5.76 -40.65 10.63
C PRO A 134 4.66 -39.60 10.82
N GLN A 135 3.67 -39.94 11.65
CA GLN A 135 2.49 -39.12 11.86
C GLN A 135 2.90 -37.85 12.64
N LYS A 136 3.06 -36.72 11.93
CA LYS A 136 3.43 -35.44 12.54
C LYS A 136 2.44 -35.08 13.65
N VAL A 137 2.96 -34.88 14.86
CA VAL A 137 2.17 -34.45 16.03
C VAL A 137 1.94 -32.94 15.91
N PRO A 138 0.69 -32.45 16.06
CA PRO A 138 0.42 -31.02 16.02
C PRO A 138 0.84 -30.32 17.32
N ASN A 139 1.36 -29.09 17.19
CA ASN A 139 1.49 -28.13 18.30
C ASN A 139 0.18 -27.34 18.50
N ARG A 140 0.18 -26.33 19.39
CA ARG A 140 -1.04 -25.60 19.80
C ARG A 140 -1.73 -24.84 18.68
N LEU A 141 -0.99 -24.44 17.63
CA LEU A 141 -1.54 -23.63 16.53
C LEU A 141 -2.61 -24.37 15.71
N ILE A 142 -2.77 -25.69 15.88
CA ILE A 142 -3.87 -26.46 15.27
C ILE A 142 -5.28 -26.00 15.71
N ASN A 143 -5.38 -25.25 16.80
CA ASN A 143 -6.63 -24.71 17.33
C ASN A 143 -6.95 -23.29 16.78
N GLU A 144 -6.02 -22.67 16.06
CA GLU A 144 -6.17 -21.32 15.53
C GLU A 144 -7.02 -21.28 14.26
N LYS A 145 -7.42 -20.06 13.84
CA LYS A 145 -8.13 -19.83 12.57
C LYS A 145 -7.30 -19.14 11.49
N SER A 146 -6.24 -18.41 11.86
CA SER A 146 -5.27 -17.84 10.92
C SER A 146 -4.68 -18.93 10.03
N PRO A 147 -4.74 -18.81 8.69
CA PRO A 147 -3.98 -19.66 7.77
C PRO A 147 -2.46 -19.62 8.05
N TYR A 148 -1.92 -18.46 8.44
CA TYR A 148 -0.52 -18.32 8.80
C TYR A 148 -0.14 -19.11 10.06
N LEU A 149 -1.00 -19.16 11.08
CA LEU A 149 -0.73 -19.97 12.27
C LEU A 149 -0.94 -21.46 11.99
N LEU A 150 -1.99 -21.81 11.26
CA LEU A 150 -2.31 -23.20 10.90
C LEU A 150 -1.23 -23.87 10.03
N GLN A 151 -0.57 -23.13 9.12
CA GLN A 151 0.54 -23.68 8.33
C GLN A 151 1.72 -24.14 9.21
N HIS A 152 1.87 -23.55 10.40
CA HIS A 152 2.93 -23.87 11.36
C HIS A 152 2.53 -24.92 12.40
N ALA A 153 1.31 -25.45 12.33
CA ALA A 153 0.76 -26.35 13.35
C ALA A 153 1.46 -27.72 13.42
N TYR A 154 2.19 -28.14 12.38
CA TYR A 154 2.89 -29.43 12.29
C TYR A 154 4.42 -29.30 12.23
N ASN A 155 4.95 -28.16 12.67
CA ASN A 155 6.39 -27.96 12.82
C ASN A 155 6.90 -28.64 14.10
N PRO A 156 8.15 -29.15 14.10
CA PRO A 156 8.79 -29.71 15.31
C PRO A 156 9.06 -28.67 16.41
N VAL A 157 8.87 -27.38 16.15
CA VAL A 157 8.88 -26.31 17.17
C VAL A 157 7.58 -26.36 17.98
N ASP A 158 7.68 -26.34 19.32
CA ASP A 158 6.55 -26.20 20.26
C ASP A 158 6.03 -24.77 20.22
N TRP A 159 5.32 -24.42 19.14
CA TRP A 159 4.73 -23.10 18.96
C TRP A 159 3.53 -22.87 19.89
N TYR A 160 3.47 -21.67 20.45
CA TYR A 160 2.33 -21.11 21.15
C TYR A 160 1.76 -19.93 20.34
N PRO A 161 0.44 -19.70 20.35
CA PRO A 161 -0.11 -18.42 19.90
C PRO A 161 0.25 -17.29 20.89
N TRP A 162 0.07 -16.03 20.50
CA TRP A 162 0.28 -14.89 21.41
C TRP A 162 -0.80 -14.87 22.50
N GLY A 163 -0.46 -15.35 23.69
CA GLY A 163 -1.39 -15.41 24.81
C GLY A 163 -0.74 -15.77 26.14
N GLN A 164 -1.55 -15.68 27.20
CA GLN A 164 -1.10 -15.78 28.58
C GLN A 164 -0.39 -17.10 28.92
N GLU A 165 -0.77 -18.23 28.30
CA GLU A 165 -0.10 -19.54 28.50
C GLU A 165 1.40 -19.45 28.20
N ALA A 166 1.78 -18.84 27.07
CA ALA A 166 3.18 -18.69 26.67
C ALA A 166 3.94 -17.79 27.66
N PHE A 167 3.29 -16.73 28.13
CA PHE A 167 3.92 -15.73 29.00
C PHE A 167 4.13 -16.29 30.43
N ASP A 168 3.16 -17.04 30.95
CA ASP A 168 3.30 -17.72 32.24
C ASP A 168 4.26 -18.91 32.18
N LYS A 169 4.32 -19.63 31.05
CA LYS A 169 5.38 -20.62 30.80
C LYS A 169 6.77 -19.96 30.82
N ALA A 170 6.95 -18.86 30.09
CA ALA A 170 8.22 -18.13 30.04
C ALA A 170 8.66 -17.59 31.41
N ARG A 171 7.72 -17.07 32.22
CA ARG A 171 7.97 -16.67 33.61
C ARG A 171 8.32 -17.85 34.51
N LYS A 172 7.55 -18.94 34.45
CA LYS A 172 7.71 -20.14 35.30
C LYS A 172 9.00 -20.90 35.01
N GLU A 173 9.36 -21.05 33.73
CA GLU A 173 10.61 -21.71 33.29
C GLU A 173 11.81 -20.74 33.24
N ASN A 174 11.59 -19.43 33.46
CA ASN A 174 12.62 -18.38 33.35
C ASN A 174 13.37 -18.40 32.00
N LYS A 175 12.64 -18.66 30.90
CA LYS A 175 13.15 -18.70 29.52
C LYS A 175 12.86 -17.40 28.77
N PRO A 176 13.70 -16.97 27.81
CA PRO A 176 13.31 -15.92 26.88
C PRO A 176 12.18 -16.41 25.97
N ILE A 177 11.34 -15.49 25.53
CA ILE A 177 10.35 -15.74 24.47
C ILE A 177 11.04 -15.51 23.13
N PHE A 178 10.92 -16.46 22.21
CA PHE A 178 11.23 -16.27 20.80
C PHE A 178 9.95 -15.91 20.06
N LEU A 179 9.78 -14.64 19.71
CA LEU A 179 8.65 -14.13 18.95
C LEU A 179 8.98 -14.16 17.45
N SER A 180 8.16 -14.86 16.66
CA SER A 180 8.24 -14.87 15.20
C SER A 180 6.92 -14.36 14.60
N VAL A 181 6.99 -13.30 13.79
CA VAL A 181 5.82 -12.59 13.23
C VAL A 181 5.87 -12.59 11.70
N GLY A 182 4.74 -12.88 11.06
CA GLY A 182 4.58 -12.88 9.61
C GLY A 182 3.10 -12.92 9.20
N TYR A 183 2.82 -13.35 7.97
CA TYR A 183 1.47 -13.48 7.41
C TYR A 183 1.50 -14.48 6.24
N SER A 184 0.34 -14.97 5.78
CA SER A 184 0.25 -16.22 5.01
C SER A 184 0.86 -16.14 3.60
N THR A 185 0.76 -15.00 2.91
CA THR A 185 1.18 -14.84 1.51
C THR A 185 2.66 -14.45 1.34
N CYS A 186 3.45 -14.54 2.41
CA CYS A 186 4.79 -13.97 2.48
C CYS A 186 5.86 -15.02 2.13
N HIS A 187 6.39 -14.98 0.90
CA HIS A 187 7.46 -15.87 0.42
C HIS A 187 8.66 -15.99 1.40
N TRP A 188 9.14 -14.87 1.96
CA TRP A 188 10.23 -14.88 2.94
C TRP A 188 9.86 -15.58 4.26
N CYS A 189 8.57 -15.62 4.63
CA CYS A 189 8.10 -16.42 5.77
C CYS A 189 8.09 -17.90 5.45
N HIS A 190 7.67 -18.31 4.24
CA HIS A 190 7.72 -19.70 3.78
C HIS A 190 9.15 -20.23 3.69
N MET A 191 10.10 -19.44 3.16
CA MET A 191 11.50 -19.86 3.15
C MET A 191 12.08 -20.08 4.55
N MET A 192 11.76 -19.21 5.52
CA MET A 192 12.24 -19.42 6.90
C MET A 192 11.51 -20.57 7.62
N GLU A 193 10.26 -20.85 7.23
CA GLU A 193 9.52 -22.03 7.65
C GLU A 193 10.27 -23.31 7.25
N GLU A 194 10.54 -23.46 5.96
CA GLU A 194 11.14 -24.67 5.41
C GLU A 194 12.63 -24.82 5.79
N GLU A 195 13.42 -23.74 5.70
CA GLU A 195 14.87 -23.79 5.97
C GLU A 195 15.19 -23.90 7.47
N SER A 196 14.38 -23.30 8.36
CA SER A 196 14.69 -23.19 9.80
C SER A 196 13.65 -23.81 10.72
N PHE A 197 12.35 -23.59 10.50
CA PHE A 197 11.32 -24.07 11.44
C PHE A 197 10.89 -25.54 11.20
N GLN A 198 11.25 -26.17 10.09
CA GLN A 198 11.16 -27.63 9.89
C GLN A 198 12.44 -28.40 10.27
N ASN A 199 13.55 -27.71 10.58
CA ASN A 199 14.83 -28.34 10.87
C ASN A 199 14.89 -28.89 12.31
N GLU A 200 15.11 -30.19 12.45
CA GLU A 200 15.09 -30.94 13.72
C GLU A 200 16.21 -30.62 14.72
N GLU A 201 17.27 -29.92 14.31
CA GLU A 201 18.30 -29.41 15.23
C GLU A 201 17.95 -27.99 15.71
N ILE A 202 17.49 -27.13 14.80
CA ILE A 202 17.06 -25.76 15.12
C ILE A 202 15.81 -25.79 16.02
N SER A 203 14.85 -26.68 15.74
CA SER A 203 13.64 -26.86 16.57
C SER A 203 13.98 -27.33 17.98
N ARG A 204 14.96 -28.22 18.13
CA ARG A 204 15.44 -28.69 19.43
C ARG A 204 16.02 -27.54 20.26
N LEU A 205 16.89 -26.71 19.66
CA LEU A 205 17.45 -25.52 20.32
C LEU A 205 16.35 -24.52 20.73
N LEU A 206 15.31 -24.35 19.90
CA LEU A 206 14.15 -23.51 20.22
C LEU A 206 13.33 -24.07 21.40
N ASN A 207 13.05 -25.38 21.40
CA ASN A 207 12.21 -26.02 22.42
C ASN A 207 12.92 -26.18 23.78
N GLU A 208 14.22 -26.43 23.78
CA GLU A 208 15.02 -26.59 24.99
C GLU A 208 15.22 -25.25 25.72
N ASP A 209 15.67 -24.20 25.01
CA ASP A 209 16.14 -22.96 25.63
C ASP A 209 15.15 -21.78 25.60
N PHE A 210 14.06 -21.84 24.82
CA PHE A 210 13.12 -20.72 24.61
C PHE A 210 11.64 -21.11 24.81
N VAL A 211 10.75 -20.12 24.83
CA VAL A 211 9.31 -20.30 24.58
C VAL A 211 8.97 -19.67 23.22
N SER A 212 8.62 -20.50 22.24
CA SER A 212 8.43 -20.07 20.85
C SER A 212 7.00 -19.59 20.60
N VAL A 213 6.82 -18.32 20.27
CA VAL A 213 5.51 -17.69 20.04
C VAL A 213 5.38 -17.27 18.58
N LYS A 214 4.29 -17.69 17.94
CA LYS A 214 3.99 -17.40 16.52
C LYS A 214 2.83 -16.41 16.40
N VAL A 215 2.96 -15.42 15.52
CA VAL A 215 1.98 -14.34 15.37
C VAL A 215 1.73 -14.00 13.91
N ASP A 216 0.45 -13.91 13.54
CA ASP A 216 -0.01 -13.32 12.29
C ASP A 216 -0.14 -11.80 12.45
N ARG A 217 0.65 -11.00 11.71
CA ARG A 217 0.59 -9.54 11.76
C ARG A 217 -0.77 -9.00 11.34
N GLU A 218 -1.47 -9.72 10.46
CA GLU A 218 -2.78 -9.30 9.97
C GLU A 218 -3.85 -9.47 11.03
N GLU A 219 -3.65 -10.33 12.03
CA GLU A 219 -4.55 -10.47 13.18
C GLU A 219 -4.10 -9.62 14.38
N ARG A 220 -2.79 -9.40 14.53
CA ARG A 220 -2.17 -8.68 15.66
C ARG A 220 -1.22 -7.56 15.21
N PRO A 221 -1.75 -6.49 14.56
CA PRO A 221 -0.96 -5.34 14.15
C PRO A 221 -0.38 -4.57 15.35
N ASP A 222 -0.97 -4.71 16.54
CA ASP A 222 -0.47 -4.13 17.79
C ASP A 222 0.85 -4.77 18.24
N VAL A 223 0.95 -6.10 18.15
CA VAL A 223 2.20 -6.85 18.38
C VAL A 223 3.23 -6.51 17.30
N ASP A 224 2.81 -6.56 16.02
CA ASP A 224 3.65 -6.27 14.87
C ASP A 224 4.30 -4.87 14.95
N LYS A 225 3.48 -3.81 15.07
CA LYS A 225 3.97 -2.42 15.14
C LYS A 225 4.87 -2.18 16.36
N THR A 226 4.54 -2.77 17.52
CA THR A 226 5.34 -2.63 18.75
C THR A 226 6.77 -3.16 18.58
N TYR A 227 6.92 -4.37 18.04
CA TYR A 227 8.24 -4.98 17.89
C TYR A 227 8.97 -4.57 16.60
N MET A 228 8.25 -4.19 15.55
CA MET A 228 8.86 -3.57 14.36
C MET A 228 9.53 -2.24 14.70
N THR A 229 8.94 -1.44 15.60
CA THR A 229 9.55 -0.20 16.11
C THR A 229 10.88 -0.49 16.84
N PHE A 230 10.98 -1.60 17.58
CA PHE A 230 12.25 -2.04 18.17
C PHE A 230 13.28 -2.44 17.11
N ILE A 231 12.89 -3.20 16.08
CA ILE A 231 13.78 -3.60 14.98
C ILE A 231 14.32 -2.37 14.24
N GLN A 232 13.44 -1.46 13.80
CA GLN A 232 13.80 -0.23 13.09
C GLN A 232 14.67 0.74 13.93
N ALA A 233 14.58 0.69 15.26
CA ALA A 233 15.39 1.52 16.16
C ALA A 233 16.75 0.90 16.53
N THR A 234 16.95 -0.40 16.30
CA THR A 234 18.16 -1.14 16.69
C THR A 234 18.95 -1.70 15.50
N SER A 235 18.32 -1.80 14.32
CA SER A 235 18.88 -2.31 13.07
C SER A 235 18.67 -1.33 11.93
N SER A 236 19.45 -1.45 10.85
CA SER A 236 19.40 -0.55 9.68
C SER A 236 18.24 -0.86 8.70
N GLY A 237 17.08 -1.26 9.19
CA GLY A 237 15.93 -1.68 8.39
C GLY A 237 14.88 -2.46 9.19
N GLY A 238 13.88 -3.00 8.49
CA GLY A 238 12.80 -3.83 9.04
C GLY A 238 12.11 -4.62 7.93
N GLY A 239 11.07 -5.40 8.28
CA GLY A 239 10.34 -6.26 7.35
C GLY A 239 10.05 -7.66 7.92
N TRP A 240 9.45 -8.54 7.11
CA TRP A 240 9.00 -9.87 7.53
C TRP A 240 9.76 -11.00 6.81
N PRO A 241 9.95 -12.19 7.42
CA PRO A 241 9.55 -12.56 8.78
C PRO A 241 10.32 -11.74 9.82
N MET A 242 9.63 -11.26 10.85
CA MET A 242 10.24 -10.52 11.95
C MET A 242 10.49 -11.49 13.11
N ASN A 243 11.71 -11.50 13.65
CA ASN A 243 12.16 -12.47 14.64
C ASN A 243 12.83 -11.74 15.81
N VAL A 244 12.25 -11.82 17.00
CA VAL A 244 12.62 -11.00 18.16
C VAL A 244 12.67 -11.86 19.43
N TRP A 245 13.68 -11.65 20.25
CA TRP A 245 13.81 -12.30 21.55
C TRP A 245 13.42 -11.33 22.66
N LEU A 246 12.48 -11.78 23.49
CA LEU A 246 11.87 -11.00 24.57
C LEU A 246 12.19 -11.61 25.94
N THR A 247 12.22 -10.77 26.97
CA THR A 247 12.21 -11.22 28.36
C THR A 247 10.86 -11.88 28.71
N PRO A 248 10.74 -12.62 29.82
CA PRO A 248 9.45 -13.10 30.34
C PRO A 248 8.41 -11.98 30.65
N ASN A 249 8.85 -10.72 30.62
CA ASN A 249 8.03 -9.52 30.78
C ASN A 249 7.83 -8.78 29.44
N LEU A 250 8.02 -9.48 28.31
CA LEU A 250 7.71 -9.04 26.94
C LEU A 250 8.55 -7.84 26.43
N GLN A 251 9.62 -7.47 27.13
CA GLN A 251 10.56 -6.44 26.70
C GLN A 251 11.56 -7.03 25.69
N PRO A 252 11.82 -6.39 24.53
CA PRO A 252 12.72 -6.91 23.51
C PRO A 252 14.19 -6.64 23.86
N PHE A 253 15.10 -7.53 23.44
CA PHE A 253 16.54 -7.35 23.66
C PHE A 253 17.46 -7.76 22.50
N VAL A 254 17.03 -8.67 21.62
CA VAL A 254 17.67 -8.99 20.33
C VAL A 254 16.59 -9.16 19.27
N GLY A 255 16.87 -8.86 18.00
CA GLY A 255 15.99 -9.24 16.90
C GLY A 255 16.58 -8.94 15.52
N GLY A 256 15.84 -9.34 14.49
CA GLY A 256 16.12 -9.04 13.08
C GLY A 256 14.97 -9.52 12.19
N THR A 257 15.23 -9.58 10.89
CA THR A 257 14.25 -10.08 9.90
C THR A 257 14.57 -11.54 9.51
N TYR A 258 14.98 -11.80 8.26
CA TYR A 258 15.38 -13.12 7.79
C TYR A 258 16.78 -13.50 8.26
N PHE A 259 16.88 -14.63 8.96
CA PHE A 259 18.14 -15.30 9.27
C PHE A 259 18.23 -16.60 8.45
N PRO A 260 19.32 -16.83 7.69
CA PRO A 260 19.56 -18.14 7.07
C PRO A 260 19.80 -19.19 8.17
N PRO A 261 19.60 -20.50 7.93
CA PRO A 261 19.77 -21.51 8.97
C PRO A 261 21.22 -21.56 9.50
N GLU A 262 22.20 -21.57 8.60
CA GLU A 262 23.64 -21.67 8.88
C GLU A 262 24.41 -20.37 8.56
N ASP A 263 25.63 -20.25 9.09
CA ASP A 263 26.50 -19.08 8.89
C ASP A 263 26.92 -18.93 7.41
N GLY A 264 26.70 -17.73 6.86
CA GLY A 264 27.19 -17.33 5.54
C GLY A 264 28.35 -16.33 5.62
N LEU A 265 28.97 -16.03 4.48
CA LEU A 265 30.14 -15.12 4.40
C LEU A 265 29.94 -13.72 4.99
N ILE A 266 28.69 -13.24 5.10
CA ILE A 266 28.32 -11.88 5.51
C ILE A 266 27.23 -11.87 6.61
N ARG A 267 26.53 -12.99 6.85
CA ARG A 267 25.40 -13.07 7.79
C ARG A 267 25.56 -14.25 8.74
N ILE A 268 25.30 -13.99 10.02
CA ILE A 268 25.25 -15.04 11.06
C ILE A 268 24.00 -15.91 10.84
N GLY A 269 24.19 -17.22 10.94
CA GLY A 269 23.13 -18.22 10.85
C GLY A 269 22.24 -18.23 12.08
N PHE A 270 20.97 -18.58 11.89
CA PHE A 270 19.96 -18.68 12.93
C PHE A 270 20.38 -19.66 14.04
N ARG A 271 21.00 -20.79 13.67
CA ARG A 271 21.60 -21.75 14.61
C ARG A 271 22.67 -21.11 15.50
N THR A 272 23.63 -20.41 14.91
CA THR A 272 24.70 -19.69 15.62
C THR A 272 24.16 -18.54 16.48
N LEU A 273 23.10 -17.86 16.03
CA LEU A 273 22.42 -16.81 16.79
C LEU A 273 21.73 -17.36 18.05
N LEU A 274 20.95 -18.44 17.93
CA LEU A 274 20.28 -19.09 19.06
C LEU A 274 21.28 -19.52 20.15
N LEU A 275 22.38 -20.15 19.75
CA LEU A 275 23.45 -20.57 20.66
C LEU A 275 24.08 -19.39 21.41
N ARG A 276 24.29 -18.24 20.75
CA ARG A 276 24.81 -17.02 21.39
C ARG A 276 23.81 -16.41 22.37
N ILE A 277 22.54 -16.30 21.99
CA ILE A 277 21.48 -15.74 22.86
C ILE A 277 21.31 -16.58 24.12
N ARG A 278 21.31 -17.91 23.98
CA ARG A 278 21.31 -18.86 25.10
C ARG A 278 22.44 -18.60 26.08
N GLU A 279 23.66 -18.47 25.60
CA GLU A 279 24.82 -18.29 26.46
C GLU A 279 24.78 -16.94 27.19
N GLN A 280 24.35 -15.88 26.50
CA GLN A 280 24.15 -14.57 27.14
C GLN A 280 23.01 -14.57 28.18
N TRP A 281 21.94 -15.36 27.98
CA TRP A 281 20.88 -15.52 28.98
C TRP A 281 21.34 -16.32 30.21
N LYS A 282 22.27 -17.26 30.04
CA LYS A 282 22.84 -18.07 31.14
C LYS A 282 23.92 -17.32 31.92
N GLN A 283 24.81 -16.60 31.24
CA GLN A 283 25.94 -15.88 31.88
C GLN A 283 25.61 -14.44 32.28
N ASN A 284 24.95 -13.67 31.41
CA ASN A 284 24.88 -12.19 31.49
C ASN A 284 23.43 -11.67 31.63
N LYS A 285 22.55 -12.47 32.25
CA LYS A 285 21.09 -12.21 32.33
C LYS A 285 20.75 -10.79 32.81
N ASN A 286 21.34 -10.32 33.90
CA ASN A 286 21.01 -9.01 34.48
C ASN A 286 21.35 -7.87 33.50
N THR A 287 22.52 -7.95 32.87
CA THR A 287 22.96 -7.02 31.82
C THR A 287 22.00 -7.02 30.61
N LEU A 288 21.42 -8.17 30.24
CA LEU A 288 20.37 -8.22 29.20
C LEU A 288 19.07 -7.54 29.65
N LEU A 289 18.63 -7.76 30.89
CA LEU A 289 17.43 -7.13 31.44
C LEU A 289 17.57 -5.60 31.52
N GLU A 290 18.70 -5.11 32.03
CA GLU A 290 19.01 -3.67 32.11
C GLU A 290 19.05 -3.02 30.72
N ASN A 291 19.67 -3.68 29.74
CA ASN A 291 19.65 -3.21 28.35
C ASN A 291 18.25 -3.21 27.74
N SER A 292 17.47 -4.27 27.96
CA SER A 292 16.09 -4.39 27.47
C SER A 292 15.18 -3.29 28.05
N GLN A 293 15.29 -3.03 29.36
CA GLN A 293 14.59 -1.93 30.02
C GLN A 293 15.03 -0.57 29.45
N ARG A 294 16.35 -0.34 29.31
CA ARG A 294 16.90 0.90 28.76
C ARG A 294 16.42 1.18 27.32
N VAL A 295 16.40 0.16 26.46
CA VAL A 295 15.86 0.29 25.10
C VAL A 295 14.35 0.53 25.15
N THR A 296 13.59 -0.21 25.95
CA THR A 296 12.14 -0.03 26.09
C THR A 296 11.77 1.40 26.55
N THR A 297 12.48 1.94 27.53
CA THR A 297 12.31 3.35 27.98
C THR A 297 12.69 4.36 26.88
N ALA A 298 13.74 4.10 26.11
CA ALA A 298 14.12 4.95 24.98
C ALA A 298 13.14 4.88 23.79
N LEU A 299 12.44 3.74 23.60
CA LEU A 299 11.36 3.61 22.63
C LEU A 299 10.11 4.35 23.10
N LEU A 300 9.71 4.20 24.37
CA LEU A 300 8.62 4.98 24.98
C LEU A 300 8.79 6.48 24.74
N ALA A 301 9.94 7.04 25.12
CA ALA A 301 10.23 8.48 24.95
C ALA A 301 10.43 8.94 23.49
N ARG A 302 10.56 8.01 22.53
CA ARG A 302 10.61 8.31 21.08
C ARG A 302 9.25 8.20 20.40
N SER A 303 8.40 7.29 20.87
CA SER A 303 7.05 7.03 20.37
C SER A 303 5.96 7.87 21.06
N GLU A 304 6.34 8.66 22.07
CA GLU A 304 5.43 9.60 22.74
C GLU A 304 4.98 10.71 21.79
N ILE A 305 3.71 10.65 21.37
CA ILE A 305 3.07 11.64 20.52
C ILE A 305 1.99 12.33 21.35
N SER A 306 2.21 13.61 21.61
CA SER A 306 1.37 14.44 22.47
C SER A 306 1.30 15.87 21.94
N THR A 307 0.18 16.55 22.17
CA THR A 307 0.06 18.01 22.01
C THR A 307 1.19 18.72 22.77
N GLY A 308 1.46 18.34 24.01
CA GLY A 308 2.30 19.11 24.93
C GLY A 308 1.75 20.53 25.10
N ASP A 309 2.62 21.53 25.24
CA ASP A 309 2.23 22.95 25.37
C ASP A 309 1.62 23.57 24.08
N ARG A 310 1.41 22.78 23.01
CA ARG A 310 0.90 23.26 21.73
C ARG A 310 -0.63 23.27 21.75
N GLN A 311 -1.21 24.44 21.50
CA GLN A 311 -2.66 24.66 21.42
C GLN A 311 -3.22 24.58 20.00
N LEU A 312 -2.36 24.66 18.98
CA LEU A 312 -2.75 24.73 17.56
C LEU A 312 -1.84 23.88 16.66
N PRO A 313 -2.36 23.37 15.53
CA PRO A 313 -1.60 22.60 14.55
C PRO A 313 -0.60 23.48 13.77
N PRO A 314 0.35 22.90 13.02
CA PRO A 314 1.31 23.68 12.24
C PRO A 314 0.63 24.33 11.01
N SER A 315 1.31 25.31 10.39
CA SER A 315 0.84 25.91 9.13
C SER A 315 0.79 24.87 8.01
N ALA A 316 -0.39 24.66 7.42
CA ALA A 316 -0.60 23.75 6.30
C ALA A 316 0.30 24.13 5.12
N ALA A 317 0.38 25.42 4.78
CA ALA A 317 1.25 25.90 3.71
C ALA A 317 2.73 25.50 3.93
N THR A 318 3.24 25.66 5.16
CA THR A 318 4.63 25.30 5.48
C THR A 318 4.86 23.78 5.47
N MET A 319 3.89 22.97 5.91
CA MET A 319 4.02 21.50 5.87
C MET A 319 3.87 20.97 4.43
N ASN A 320 2.97 21.55 3.64
CA ASN A 320 2.77 21.24 2.22
C ASN A 320 4.04 21.47 1.40
N SER A 321 4.61 22.68 1.44
CA SER A 321 5.84 22.97 0.68
C SER A 321 6.99 22.05 1.07
N ARG A 322 7.16 21.74 2.36
CA ARG A 322 8.21 20.81 2.83
C ARG A 322 7.95 19.36 2.41
N CYS A 323 6.70 18.89 2.47
CA CYS A 323 6.33 17.54 2.03
C CYS A 323 6.55 17.40 0.53
N PHE A 324 6.16 18.40 -0.26
CA PHE A 324 6.42 18.44 -1.70
C PHE A 324 7.93 18.47 -2.01
N GLN A 325 8.71 19.33 -1.36
CA GLN A 325 10.17 19.39 -1.55
C GLN A 325 10.85 18.05 -1.27
N GLN A 326 10.52 17.38 -0.16
CA GLN A 326 11.08 16.05 0.15
C GLN A 326 10.67 14.97 -0.86
N LEU A 327 9.49 15.09 -1.49
CA LEU A 327 9.03 14.18 -2.54
C LEU A 327 9.67 14.48 -3.91
N ASP A 328 10.01 15.73 -4.19
CA ASP A 328 10.71 16.14 -5.41
C ASP A 328 12.20 15.75 -5.34
N GLU A 329 12.85 15.97 -4.19
CA GLU A 329 14.23 15.55 -3.90
C GLU A 329 14.44 14.03 -3.97
N SER A 330 13.39 13.24 -3.76
CA SER A 330 13.42 11.76 -3.80
C SER A 330 12.80 11.16 -5.05
N TYR A 331 12.41 11.98 -6.03
CA TYR A 331 11.65 11.53 -7.20
C TYR A 331 12.50 10.81 -8.25
N ASP A 332 12.00 9.66 -8.72
CA ASP A 332 12.59 8.96 -9.86
C ASP A 332 12.03 9.49 -11.20
N GLU A 333 12.77 10.36 -11.87
CA GLU A 333 12.40 10.92 -13.18
C GLU A 333 12.29 9.86 -14.31
N GLU A 334 12.94 8.71 -14.17
CA GLU A 334 13.06 7.70 -15.23
C GLU A 334 11.96 6.64 -15.13
N TYR A 335 11.59 6.27 -13.90
CA TYR A 335 10.63 5.18 -13.63
C TYR A 335 9.49 5.57 -12.69
N GLY A 336 9.45 6.79 -12.15
CA GLY A 336 8.46 7.23 -11.16
C GLY A 336 8.60 6.53 -9.80
N GLY A 337 7.93 7.07 -8.78
CA GLY A 337 8.08 6.67 -7.39
C GLY A 337 9.15 7.47 -6.63
N PHE A 338 9.37 7.08 -5.38
CA PHE A 338 10.02 7.89 -4.32
C PHE A 338 11.06 7.09 -3.51
N ALA A 339 11.64 6.05 -4.13
CA ALA A 339 12.64 5.14 -3.57
C ALA A 339 13.42 4.49 -4.73
N GLU A 340 14.64 3.99 -4.49
CA GLU A 340 15.38 3.25 -5.53
C GLU A 340 14.87 1.82 -5.69
N SER A 341 15.13 0.96 -4.69
CA SER A 341 14.52 -0.37 -4.55
C SER A 341 14.58 -0.87 -3.10
N PRO A 342 13.66 -1.77 -2.68
CA PRO A 342 12.41 -2.14 -3.35
C PRO A 342 11.43 -0.97 -3.49
N LYS A 343 10.57 -1.01 -4.52
CA LYS A 343 9.55 0.02 -4.80
C LYS A 343 8.14 -0.46 -4.43
N PHE A 344 7.55 0.17 -3.43
CA PHE A 344 6.18 -0.04 -3.02
C PHE A 344 5.23 0.99 -3.69
N PRO A 345 4.01 0.60 -4.09
CA PRO A 345 2.92 1.53 -4.28
C PRO A 345 2.62 2.22 -2.94
N THR A 346 2.56 3.55 -2.97
CA THR A 346 2.30 4.39 -1.78
C THR A 346 1.21 5.42 -2.12
N PRO A 347 -0.07 5.01 -2.21
CA PRO A 347 -1.14 5.84 -2.78
C PRO A 347 -1.44 7.13 -2.01
N VAL A 348 -1.06 7.17 -0.72
CA VAL A 348 -1.10 8.37 0.14
C VAL A 348 -0.23 9.51 -0.41
N ILE A 349 0.96 9.21 -0.95
CA ILE A 349 1.84 10.21 -1.58
C ILE A 349 1.18 10.78 -2.83
N LEU A 350 0.57 9.92 -3.66
CA LEU A 350 -0.13 10.34 -4.88
C LEU A 350 -1.34 11.21 -4.55
N SER A 351 -2.11 10.84 -3.52
CA SER A 351 -3.27 11.59 -3.00
C SER A 351 -2.86 12.96 -2.44
N PHE A 352 -1.72 13.04 -1.76
CA PHE A 352 -1.11 14.31 -1.36
C PHE A 352 -0.71 15.15 -2.57
N LEU A 353 0.04 14.60 -3.54
CA LEU A 353 0.50 15.35 -4.71
C LEU A 353 -0.65 15.89 -5.57
N PHE A 354 -1.74 15.16 -5.73
CA PHE A 354 -2.95 15.65 -6.39
C PHE A 354 -3.63 16.79 -5.63
N SER A 355 -3.65 16.74 -4.29
CA SER A 355 -4.20 17.83 -3.46
C SER A 355 -3.27 19.05 -3.45
N TYR A 356 -1.95 18.82 -3.48
CA TYR A 356 -0.94 19.86 -3.58
C TYR A 356 -1.03 20.59 -4.93
N TRP A 357 -1.16 19.85 -6.05
CA TRP A 357 -1.44 20.44 -7.37
C TRP A 357 -2.69 21.32 -7.34
N LEU A 358 -3.80 20.84 -6.75
CA LEU A 358 -5.05 21.60 -6.71
C LEU A 358 -4.90 22.95 -5.98
N GLY A 359 -4.09 23.00 -4.91
CA GLY A 359 -3.75 24.25 -4.21
C GLY A 359 -2.73 25.15 -4.92
N HIS A 360 -2.02 24.65 -5.93
CA HIS A 360 -0.87 25.32 -6.56
C HIS A 360 -0.92 25.30 -8.11
N ARG A 361 -2.11 25.18 -8.72
CA ARG A 361 -2.29 24.95 -10.18
C ARG A 361 -1.61 25.99 -11.09
N LEU A 362 -1.34 27.18 -10.59
CA LEU A 362 -0.70 28.29 -11.31
C LEU A 362 0.83 28.37 -11.08
N THR A 363 1.43 27.42 -10.36
CA THR A 363 2.88 27.37 -10.11
C THR A 363 3.56 26.21 -10.85
N GLN A 364 4.88 26.32 -10.98
CA GLN A 364 5.71 25.23 -11.48
C GLN A 364 5.62 23.99 -10.56
N ASP A 365 5.71 24.20 -9.23
CA ASP A 365 5.59 23.17 -8.19
C ASP A 365 4.28 22.38 -8.29
N GLY A 366 3.15 23.04 -8.52
CA GLY A 366 1.86 22.37 -8.71
C GLY A 366 1.84 21.52 -9.99
N SER A 367 2.30 22.10 -11.11
CA SER A 367 2.43 21.40 -12.40
C SER A 367 3.34 20.17 -12.29
N ARG A 368 4.42 20.30 -11.53
CA ARG A 368 5.40 19.26 -11.20
C ARG A 368 4.77 18.15 -10.35
N ALA A 369 4.05 18.48 -9.28
CA ALA A 369 3.34 17.50 -8.46
C ALA A 369 2.34 16.65 -9.27
N GLN A 370 1.62 17.27 -10.20
CA GLN A 370 0.73 16.56 -11.13
C GLN A 370 1.51 15.59 -12.04
N GLN A 371 2.62 16.06 -12.64
CA GLN A 371 3.48 15.23 -13.49
C GLN A 371 4.07 14.04 -12.71
N MET A 372 4.61 14.26 -11.51
CA MET A 372 5.18 13.21 -10.66
C MET A 372 4.17 12.09 -10.35
N ALA A 373 2.94 12.47 -9.97
CA ALA A 373 1.90 11.52 -9.61
C ALA A 373 1.35 10.74 -10.83
N LEU A 374 1.03 11.44 -11.93
CA LEU A 374 0.54 10.81 -13.16
C LEU A 374 1.60 9.91 -13.80
N HIS A 375 2.86 10.35 -13.85
CA HIS A 375 3.97 9.53 -14.37
C HIS A 375 4.20 8.28 -13.52
N THR A 376 4.18 8.40 -12.18
CA THR A 376 4.32 7.23 -11.27
C THR A 376 3.21 6.20 -11.50
N LEU A 377 1.96 6.63 -11.62
CA LEU A 377 0.84 5.74 -11.97
C LEU A 377 1.05 5.10 -13.36
N LYS A 378 1.48 5.87 -14.36
CA LYS A 378 1.71 5.34 -15.72
C LYS A 378 2.84 4.31 -15.77
N MET A 379 3.91 4.51 -15.01
CA MET A 379 5.02 3.56 -14.92
C MET A 379 4.64 2.30 -14.12
N MET A 380 3.93 2.41 -12.99
CA MET A 380 3.39 1.23 -12.29
C MET A 380 2.42 0.43 -13.18
N ALA A 381 1.50 1.10 -13.90
CA ALA A 381 0.51 0.44 -14.77
C ALA A 381 1.09 -0.22 -16.03
N ASN A 382 2.33 0.16 -16.41
CA ASN A 382 3.09 -0.44 -17.50
C ASN A 382 4.09 -1.50 -17.00
N GLY A 383 4.57 -1.37 -15.76
CA GLY A 383 5.46 -2.31 -15.07
C GLY A 383 4.88 -3.72 -14.91
N GLY A 384 5.74 -4.67 -14.56
CA GLY A 384 5.37 -6.04 -14.20
C GLY A 384 4.81 -6.17 -12.77
N ILE A 385 4.88 -5.10 -11.98
CA ILE A 385 4.07 -4.97 -10.75
C ILE A 385 2.56 -5.03 -11.04
N ARG A 386 2.12 -4.72 -12.27
CA ARG A 386 0.76 -5.01 -12.74
C ARG A 386 0.71 -6.37 -13.42
N ASP A 387 -0.23 -7.21 -13.01
CA ASP A 387 -0.53 -8.46 -13.71
C ASP A 387 -1.31 -8.15 -15.01
N HIS A 388 -0.63 -8.02 -16.14
CA HIS A 388 -1.26 -7.66 -17.42
C HIS A 388 -2.29 -8.69 -17.91
N VAL A 389 -2.20 -9.96 -17.49
CA VAL A 389 -3.11 -11.04 -17.91
C VAL A 389 -4.32 -11.15 -16.98
N GLY A 390 -4.12 -11.06 -15.67
CA GLY A 390 -5.18 -11.19 -14.66
C GLY A 390 -5.80 -9.88 -14.18
N GLN A 391 -5.14 -8.75 -14.43
CA GLN A 391 -5.34 -7.46 -13.74
C GLN A 391 -5.04 -7.51 -12.22
N GLY A 392 -5.12 -6.35 -11.59
CA GLY A 392 -4.65 -6.12 -10.22
C GLY A 392 -3.12 -5.92 -10.14
N PHE A 393 -2.68 -5.39 -9.01
CA PHE A 393 -1.27 -5.10 -8.72
C PHE A 393 -0.71 -6.08 -7.69
N HIS A 394 0.53 -6.49 -7.90
CA HIS A 394 1.39 -7.09 -6.90
C HIS A 394 1.84 -6.04 -5.89
N ARG A 395 2.13 -6.46 -4.65
CA ARG A 395 2.33 -5.55 -3.52
C ARG A 395 3.52 -4.62 -3.68
N TYR A 396 4.65 -5.09 -4.23
CA TYR A 396 5.83 -4.25 -4.47
C TYR A 396 6.75 -4.85 -5.53
N SER A 397 7.66 -4.04 -6.06
CA SER A 397 8.72 -4.48 -6.96
C SER A 397 10.07 -4.57 -6.24
N THR A 398 10.86 -5.59 -6.59
CA THR A 398 12.24 -5.76 -6.13
C THR A 398 13.20 -4.75 -6.76
N ASP A 399 12.78 -4.05 -7.82
CA ASP A 399 13.63 -3.18 -8.62
C ASP A 399 13.08 -1.75 -8.81
N ARG A 400 13.93 -0.92 -9.41
CA ARG A 400 13.67 0.49 -9.70
C ARG A 400 12.73 0.67 -10.90
N GLN A 401 12.60 -0.33 -11.76
CA GLN A 401 11.86 -0.27 -13.02
C GLN A 401 10.37 -0.66 -12.89
N TRP A 402 9.93 -1.06 -11.69
CA TRP A 402 8.63 -1.71 -11.45
C TRP A 402 8.45 -3.01 -12.24
N HIS A 403 9.55 -3.69 -12.60
CA HIS A 403 9.54 -4.82 -13.53
C HIS A 403 9.31 -6.14 -12.81
N ILE A 404 10.14 -6.50 -11.83
CA ILE A 404 10.02 -7.76 -11.09
C ILE A 404 9.24 -7.53 -9.80
N PRO A 405 8.03 -8.09 -9.64
CA PRO A 405 7.27 -8.03 -8.39
C PRO A 405 7.78 -9.04 -7.36
N HIS A 406 7.47 -8.81 -6.08
CA HIS A 406 7.11 -9.92 -5.20
C HIS A 406 5.63 -10.22 -5.42
N PHE A 407 5.28 -11.49 -5.67
CA PHE A 407 4.05 -11.81 -6.41
C PHE A 407 2.76 -11.81 -5.58
N GLU A 408 2.86 -11.60 -4.27
CA GLU A 408 1.71 -11.38 -3.37
C GLU A 408 0.82 -10.21 -3.83
N LYS A 409 -0.50 -10.36 -3.72
CA LYS A 409 -1.49 -9.32 -4.09
C LYS A 409 -2.41 -9.00 -2.92
N MET A 410 -2.19 -7.87 -2.26
CA MET A 410 -2.95 -7.49 -1.07
C MET A 410 -4.20 -6.67 -1.41
N LEU A 411 -5.27 -6.83 -0.62
CA LEU A 411 -6.54 -6.12 -0.81
C LEU A 411 -6.41 -4.60 -0.61
N TYR A 412 -5.59 -4.14 0.34
CA TYR A 412 -5.41 -2.71 0.64
C TYR A 412 -4.72 -1.94 -0.50
N ASP A 413 -3.80 -2.58 -1.21
CA ASP A 413 -3.16 -1.99 -2.40
C ASP A 413 -4.20 -1.83 -3.51
N GLN A 414 -5.00 -2.87 -3.78
CA GLN A 414 -6.06 -2.81 -4.80
C GLN A 414 -7.06 -1.68 -4.47
N ALA A 415 -7.50 -1.60 -3.22
CA ALA A 415 -8.47 -0.61 -2.76
C ALA A 415 -8.00 0.83 -3.02
N GLN A 416 -6.80 1.15 -2.56
CA GLN A 416 -6.26 2.50 -2.63
C GLN A 416 -5.78 2.87 -4.04
N LEU A 417 -5.22 1.92 -4.80
CA LEU A 417 -4.87 2.17 -6.19
C LEU A 417 -6.11 2.42 -7.04
N ALA A 418 -7.21 1.69 -6.86
CA ALA A 418 -8.46 1.97 -7.58
C ALA A 418 -8.95 3.42 -7.37
N VAL A 419 -8.83 3.95 -6.14
CA VAL A 419 -9.08 5.37 -5.84
C VAL A 419 -8.08 6.28 -6.55
N ALA A 420 -6.77 6.02 -6.44
CA ALA A 420 -5.73 6.88 -7.03
C ALA A 420 -5.80 6.94 -8.57
N TYR A 421 -6.06 5.82 -9.24
CA TYR A 421 -6.29 5.77 -10.69
C TYR A 421 -7.60 6.48 -11.09
N SER A 422 -8.66 6.37 -10.28
CA SER A 422 -9.90 7.13 -10.51
C SER A 422 -9.70 8.64 -10.37
N GLN A 423 -8.92 9.08 -9.39
CA GLN A 423 -8.54 10.49 -9.23
C GLN A 423 -7.66 10.99 -10.38
N ALA A 424 -6.69 10.19 -10.83
CA ALA A 424 -5.89 10.50 -12.01
C ALA A 424 -6.75 10.69 -13.27
N PHE A 425 -7.80 9.88 -13.45
CA PHE A 425 -8.79 10.08 -14.52
C PHE A 425 -9.57 11.40 -14.36
N GLN A 426 -10.10 11.72 -13.16
CA GLN A 426 -10.77 13.01 -12.90
C GLN A 426 -9.87 14.23 -13.18
N ILE A 427 -8.55 14.09 -12.98
CA ILE A 427 -7.55 15.17 -13.10
C ILE A 427 -7.04 15.35 -14.53
N SER A 428 -6.93 14.26 -15.30
CA SER A 428 -6.30 14.26 -16.63
C SER A 428 -7.26 14.07 -17.80
N GLY A 429 -8.39 13.41 -17.59
CA GLY A 429 -9.28 12.94 -18.65
C GLY A 429 -8.75 11.74 -19.46
N ASP A 430 -7.53 11.24 -19.19
CA ASP A 430 -6.93 10.11 -19.91
C ASP A 430 -7.59 8.79 -19.47
N GLU A 431 -8.39 8.20 -20.38
CA GLU A 431 -9.14 6.96 -20.15
C GLU A 431 -8.26 5.79 -19.67
N PHE A 432 -6.95 5.81 -19.97
CA PHE A 432 -5.96 4.85 -19.48
C PHE A 432 -6.08 4.63 -17.96
N TYR A 433 -6.18 5.71 -17.17
CA TYR A 433 -6.29 5.57 -15.72
C TYR A 433 -7.65 4.97 -15.31
N SER A 434 -8.72 5.26 -16.05
CA SER A 434 -10.06 4.68 -15.83
C SER A 434 -10.08 3.17 -16.10
N ASP A 435 -9.39 2.72 -17.14
CA ASP A 435 -9.27 1.32 -17.53
C ASP A 435 -8.43 0.53 -16.52
N VAL A 436 -7.35 1.12 -15.99
CA VAL A 436 -6.56 0.52 -14.91
C VAL A 436 -7.40 0.40 -13.62
N ALA A 437 -8.12 1.45 -13.22
CA ALA A 437 -9.02 1.38 -12.05
C ALA A 437 -10.09 0.28 -12.22
N ARG A 438 -10.69 0.18 -13.42
CA ARG A 438 -11.66 -0.87 -13.75
C ARG A 438 -11.03 -2.26 -13.71
N GLY A 439 -9.81 -2.43 -14.21
CA GLY A 439 -9.06 -3.68 -14.17
C GLY A 439 -8.74 -4.15 -12.75
N ILE A 440 -8.34 -3.24 -11.85
CA ILE A 440 -8.11 -3.55 -10.43
C ILE A 440 -9.39 -4.13 -9.79
N LEU A 441 -10.53 -3.44 -9.96
CA LEU A 441 -11.79 -3.89 -9.37
C LEU A 441 -12.35 -5.16 -10.03
N GLN A 442 -12.06 -5.40 -11.32
CA GLN A 442 -12.34 -6.67 -11.99
C GLN A 442 -11.53 -7.84 -11.41
N TYR A 443 -10.25 -7.61 -11.06
CA TYR A 443 -9.45 -8.62 -10.34
C TYR A 443 -10.07 -8.91 -8.97
N VAL A 444 -10.33 -7.89 -8.15
CA VAL A 444 -10.92 -8.06 -6.81
C VAL A 444 -12.26 -8.81 -6.87
N ALA A 445 -13.17 -8.39 -7.76
CA ALA A 445 -14.49 -8.98 -7.93
C ALA A 445 -14.49 -10.44 -8.43
N ARG A 446 -13.36 -10.94 -8.93
CA ARG A 446 -13.19 -12.29 -9.51
C ARG A 446 -12.30 -13.21 -8.66
N ASN A 447 -11.32 -12.65 -7.96
CA ASN A 447 -10.31 -13.41 -7.20
C ASN A 447 -10.51 -13.31 -5.67
N LEU A 448 -10.86 -12.14 -5.14
CA LEU A 448 -10.90 -11.88 -3.68
C LEU A 448 -12.33 -11.72 -3.11
N ALA A 449 -13.33 -11.46 -3.94
CA ALA A 449 -14.71 -11.29 -3.49
C ALA A 449 -15.35 -12.61 -3.02
N HIS A 450 -15.73 -12.66 -1.75
CA HIS A 450 -16.50 -13.77 -1.18
C HIS A 450 -18.00 -13.58 -1.45
N ARG A 451 -18.72 -14.68 -1.69
CA ARG A 451 -20.15 -14.69 -2.07
C ARG A 451 -21.08 -14.04 -1.05
N SER A 452 -20.66 -13.89 0.20
CA SER A 452 -21.41 -13.18 1.26
C SER A 452 -21.31 -11.66 1.18
N GLY A 453 -20.50 -11.11 0.26
CA GLY A 453 -20.32 -9.67 0.01
C GLY A 453 -18.97 -9.10 0.47
N GLY A 454 -18.24 -9.81 1.35
CA GLY A 454 -16.91 -9.42 1.83
C GLY A 454 -15.78 -9.76 0.88
N PHE A 455 -14.55 -9.38 1.25
CA PHE A 455 -13.34 -9.56 0.45
C PHE A 455 -12.20 -10.20 1.28
N CYS A 456 -11.58 -11.24 0.72
CA CYS A 456 -10.38 -11.90 1.24
C CYS A 456 -9.16 -10.96 1.27
N SER A 457 -8.24 -11.17 2.21
CA SER A 457 -7.16 -10.23 2.52
C SER A 457 -6.06 -10.18 1.45
N ALA A 458 -5.70 -11.32 0.85
CA ALA A 458 -4.65 -11.42 -0.16
C ALA A 458 -4.74 -12.66 -1.07
N GLU A 459 -3.97 -12.67 -2.16
CA GLU A 459 -3.61 -13.84 -2.97
C GLU A 459 -2.09 -14.06 -2.86
N ASP A 460 -1.68 -15.32 -2.64
CA ASP A 460 -0.30 -15.74 -2.34
C ASP A 460 0.72 -15.37 -3.43
N ALA A 461 1.97 -15.14 -3.02
CA ALA A 461 3.11 -15.04 -3.92
C ALA A 461 3.47 -16.40 -4.52
N ASP A 462 3.33 -17.46 -3.71
CA ASP A 462 3.85 -18.78 -4.03
C ASP A 462 2.78 -19.68 -4.66
N SER A 463 3.21 -20.48 -5.64
CA SER A 463 2.32 -21.41 -6.35
C SER A 463 3.09 -22.61 -6.90
N PRO A 464 2.52 -23.84 -6.90
CA PRO A 464 3.16 -24.99 -7.54
C PRO A 464 3.30 -24.78 -9.07
N PRO A 465 4.49 -24.90 -9.67
CA PRO A 465 4.66 -24.80 -11.13
C PRO A 465 3.85 -25.87 -11.90
N ALA A 466 3.69 -27.04 -11.29
CA ALA A 466 2.74 -28.07 -11.69
C ALA A 466 2.17 -28.79 -10.45
N ARG A 467 1.07 -29.54 -10.62
CA ARG A 467 0.44 -30.27 -9.51
C ARG A 467 1.41 -31.29 -8.90
N GLY A 468 1.59 -31.24 -7.58
CA GLY A 468 2.51 -32.12 -6.86
C GLY A 468 3.98 -31.67 -6.84
N MET A 469 4.31 -30.53 -7.45
CA MET A 469 5.62 -29.88 -7.26
C MET A 469 5.60 -28.98 -6.01
N ARG A 470 6.78 -28.73 -5.43
CA ARG A 470 6.99 -27.68 -4.41
C ARG A 470 6.53 -26.32 -4.98
N PRO A 471 5.86 -25.46 -4.18
CA PRO A 471 5.60 -24.08 -4.56
C PRO A 471 6.88 -23.32 -4.92
N LYS A 472 6.72 -22.27 -5.72
CA LYS A 472 7.75 -21.28 -6.05
C LYS A 472 7.11 -19.90 -6.13
N GLU A 473 7.88 -18.85 -5.84
CA GLU A 473 7.39 -17.48 -6.02
C GLU A 473 7.04 -17.23 -7.50
N GLY A 474 5.88 -16.63 -7.76
CA GLY A 474 5.49 -16.12 -9.08
C GLY A 474 5.13 -17.15 -10.16
N ALA A 475 5.26 -18.45 -9.90
CA ALA A 475 5.13 -19.51 -10.91
C ALA A 475 3.80 -19.52 -11.69
N PHE A 476 2.69 -19.13 -11.05
CA PHE A 476 1.39 -18.95 -11.71
C PHE A 476 1.40 -17.86 -12.79
N TYR A 477 2.17 -16.78 -12.60
CA TYR A 477 2.05 -15.52 -13.33
C TYR A 477 3.00 -15.40 -14.53
N VAL A 478 4.18 -16.03 -14.48
CA VAL A 478 5.28 -15.86 -15.45
C VAL A 478 5.18 -16.76 -16.68
N TRP A 479 5.92 -16.46 -17.75
CA TRP A 479 5.84 -17.21 -19.02
C TRP A 479 7.19 -17.40 -19.72
N THR A 480 7.37 -18.54 -20.37
CA THR A 480 8.43 -18.73 -21.38
C THR A 480 7.97 -18.20 -22.76
N VAL A 481 8.90 -17.72 -23.58
CA VAL A 481 8.59 -17.30 -24.97
C VAL A 481 7.94 -18.44 -25.78
N LYS A 482 8.39 -19.67 -25.57
CA LYS A 482 7.85 -20.88 -26.20
C LYS A 482 6.36 -21.11 -25.89
N GLU A 483 5.92 -20.95 -24.64
CA GLU A 483 4.49 -21.03 -24.29
C GLU A 483 3.67 -19.97 -25.04
N ILE A 484 4.16 -18.73 -25.10
CA ILE A 484 3.46 -17.63 -25.80
C ILE A 484 3.33 -17.92 -27.29
N GLN A 485 4.39 -18.42 -27.94
CA GLN A 485 4.34 -18.81 -29.36
C GLN A 485 3.37 -19.99 -29.61
N GLN A 486 3.30 -20.96 -28.68
CA GLN A 486 2.41 -22.12 -28.80
C GLN A 486 0.93 -21.77 -28.54
N LEU A 487 0.66 -20.81 -27.66
CA LEU A 487 -0.71 -20.36 -27.34
C LEU A 487 -1.27 -19.32 -28.33
N LEU A 488 -0.40 -18.59 -29.04
CA LEU A 488 -0.76 -17.52 -29.97
C LEU A 488 -0.14 -17.71 -31.38
N PRO A 489 -0.35 -18.87 -32.04
CA PRO A 489 0.27 -19.18 -33.33
C PRO A 489 -0.36 -18.43 -34.52
N GLU A 490 -1.47 -17.71 -34.32
CA GLU A 490 -2.26 -17.20 -35.45
C GLU A 490 -1.56 -16.03 -36.18
N PRO A 491 -1.53 -16.06 -37.53
CA PRO A 491 -0.87 -15.03 -38.32
C PRO A 491 -1.61 -13.70 -38.24
N VAL A 492 -0.86 -12.60 -38.13
CA VAL A 492 -1.37 -11.24 -38.14
C VAL A 492 -1.44 -10.75 -39.58
N LEU A 493 -2.67 -10.59 -40.08
CA LEU A 493 -2.91 -10.02 -41.42
C LEU A 493 -2.56 -8.52 -41.45
N GLY A 494 -2.02 -8.06 -42.58
CA GLY A 494 -1.65 -6.66 -42.78
C GLY A 494 -0.28 -6.23 -42.25
N ALA A 495 0.45 -7.11 -41.55
CA ALA A 495 1.82 -6.82 -41.12
C ALA A 495 2.80 -6.78 -42.30
N THR A 496 3.85 -5.94 -42.20
CA THR A 496 4.89 -5.79 -43.25
C THR A 496 5.86 -6.97 -43.36
N GLU A 497 5.82 -7.90 -42.40
CA GLU A 497 6.62 -9.11 -42.36
C GLU A 497 5.77 -10.27 -41.79
N PRO A 498 6.11 -11.55 -42.07
CA PRO A 498 5.40 -12.69 -41.51
C PRO A 498 5.44 -12.67 -39.97
N LEU A 499 4.27 -12.45 -39.35
CA LEU A 499 4.12 -12.17 -37.93
C LEU A 499 2.99 -13.02 -37.33
N THR A 500 3.20 -13.61 -36.15
CA THR A 500 2.14 -14.22 -35.33
C THR A 500 1.70 -13.32 -34.18
N SER A 501 0.49 -13.58 -33.67
CA SER A 501 -0.05 -12.89 -32.49
C SER A 501 0.87 -13.04 -31.27
N GLY A 502 1.55 -14.18 -31.14
CA GLY A 502 2.56 -14.41 -30.10
C GLY A 502 3.80 -13.53 -30.29
N GLN A 503 4.33 -13.40 -31.51
CA GLN A 503 5.47 -12.53 -31.80
C GLN A 503 5.16 -11.05 -31.56
N LEU A 504 3.94 -10.59 -31.88
CA LEU A 504 3.45 -9.24 -31.55
C LEU A 504 3.50 -9.00 -30.03
N LEU A 505 2.96 -9.94 -29.24
CA LEU A 505 2.91 -9.85 -27.78
C LEU A 505 4.32 -9.90 -27.16
N ILE A 506 5.17 -10.82 -27.61
CA ILE A 506 6.59 -10.95 -27.22
C ILE A 506 7.32 -9.64 -27.45
N LYS A 507 7.11 -8.98 -28.60
CA LYS A 507 7.73 -7.69 -28.89
C LYS A 507 7.21 -6.60 -27.96
N HIS A 508 5.88 -6.45 -27.84
CA HIS A 508 5.26 -5.39 -27.03
C HIS A 508 5.67 -5.43 -25.55
N TYR A 509 5.63 -6.63 -24.95
CA TYR A 509 5.96 -6.84 -23.54
C TYR A 509 7.46 -7.15 -23.28
N GLY A 510 8.30 -7.14 -24.32
CA GLY A 510 9.74 -7.36 -24.21
C GLY A 510 10.14 -8.68 -23.56
N LEU A 511 9.55 -9.78 -24.04
CA LEU A 511 9.92 -11.13 -23.61
C LEU A 511 11.19 -11.60 -24.35
N THR A 512 11.98 -12.44 -23.68
CA THR A 512 13.25 -12.99 -24.18
C THR A 512 13.31 -14.51 -23.99
N GLU A 513 13.98 -15.21 -24.90
CA GLU A 513 14.13 -16.67 -24.89
C GLU A 513 14.88 -17.18 -23.63
N THR A 514 15.77 -16.35 -23.06
CA THR A 514 16.51 -16.63 -21.82
C THR A 514 15.73 -16.29 -20.54
N GLY A 515 14.50 -15.78 -20.66
CA GLY A 515 13.83 -15.06 -19.59
C GLY A 515 14.32 -13.62 -19.45
N ASN A 516 13.50 -12.76 -18.85
CA ASN A 516 13.79 -11.33 -18.64
C ASN A 516 14.11 -10.96 -17.18
N ILE A 517 14.24 -11.96 -16.32
CA ILE A 517 14.49 -11.84 -14.87
C ILE A 517 15.99 -12.06 -14.62
N SER A 518 16.66 -11.14 -13.90
CA SER A 518 18.11 -11.25 -13.68
C SER A 518 18.48 -12.23 -12.54
N PRO A 519 19.61 -12.95 -12.60
CA PRO A 519 20.05 -13.84 -11.51
C PRO A 519 20.30 -13.14 -10.16
N SER A 520 20.50 -11.82 -10.17
CA SER A 520 20.56 -10.99 -8.96
C SER A 520 19.19 -10.72 -8.31
N GLN A 521 18.11 -10.86 -9.07
CA GLN A 521 16.72 -10.75 -8.60
C GLN A 521 16.08 -12.11 -8.34
N ASP A 522 16.63 -13.18 -8.93
CA ASP A 522 16.31 -14.58 -8.64
C ASP A 522 17.50 -15.31 -7.98
N PRO A 523 17.84 -15.00 -6.71
CA PRO A 523 18.99 -15.58 -6.01
C PRO A 523 18.82 -17.07 -5.67
N LYS A 524 17.64 -17.64 -5.89
CA LYS A 524 17.31 -19.06 -5.65
C LYS A 524 17.24 -19.89 -6.94
N GLY A 525 17.20 -19.25 -8.11
CA GLY A 525 17.03 -19.93 -9.40
C GLY A 525 15.61 -20.45 -9.63
N GLU A 526 14.61 -19.84 -9.01
CA GLU A 526 13.22 -20.29 -9.11
C GLU A 526 12.59 -19.95 -10.46
N LEU A 527 13.02 -18.85 -11.08
CA LEU A 527 12.42 -18.14 -12.20
C LEU A 527 13.35 -18.07 -13.45
N GLN A 528 14.39 -18.89 -13.50
CA GLN A 528 15.28 -19.00 -14.66
C GLN A 528 14.50 -19.34 -15.95
N GLY A 529 14.79 -18.63 -17.05
CA GLY A 529 14.09 -18.79 -18.33
C GLY A 529 12.70 -18.15 -18.39
N GLN A 530 12.19 -17.59 -17.28
CA GLN A 530 10.85 -17.02 -17.20
C GLN A 530 10.83 -15.53 -17.52
N ASN A 531 9.67 -15.03 -17.94
CA ASN A 531 9.42 -13.62 -18.21
C ASN A 531 8.25 -13.10 -17.38
N VAL A 532 8.42 -11.91 -16.83
CA VAL A 532 7.31 -11.05 -16.39
C VAL A 532 6.91 -10.17 -17.57
N LEU A 533 5.60 -10.02 -17.82
CA LEU A 533 5.11 -9.08 -18.82
C LEU A 533 5.29 -7.64 -18.31
N THR A 534 5.87 -6.77 -19.14
CA THR A 534 6.05 -5.34 -18.83
C THR A 534 6.00 -4.57 -20.15
N VAL A 535 5.20 -3.52 -20.25
CA VAL A 535 5.05 -2.76 -21.51
C VAL A 535 6.38 -2.08 -21.84
N ARG A 536 7.15 -2.66 -22.78
CA ARG A 536 8.47 -2.16 -23.19
C ARG A 536 8.42 -1.25 -24.41
N TYR A 537 7.35 -1.32 -25.18
CA TYR A 537 7.06 -0.44 -26.32
C TYR A 537 5.60 0.00 -26.24
N SER A 538 5.32 1.25 -26.59
CA SER A 538 3.94 1.74 -26.66
C SER A 538 3.17 1.07 -27.82
N LEU A 539 1.85 1.27 -27.87
CA LEU A 539 1.02 0.74 -28.96
C LEU A 539 1.49 1.30 -30.32
N GLU A 540 1.85 2.58 -30.37
CA GLU A 540 2.30 3.28 -31.58
C GLU A 540 3.67 2.76 -32.04
N LEU A 541 4.61 2.54 -31.11
CA LEU A 541 5.92 1.93 -31.43
C LEU A 541 5.80 0.47 -31.87
N THR A 542 4.82 -0.26 -31.33
CA THR A 542 4.53 -1.65 -31.70
C THR A 542 3.90 -1.71 -33.09
N ALA A 543 2.92 -0.85 -33.36
CA ALA A 543 2.27 -0.67 -34.65
C ALA A 543 3.28 -0.27 -35.74
N ALA A 544 4.08 0.77 -35.49
CA ALA A 544 5.10 1.26 -36.43
C ALA A 544 6.19 0.20 -36.74
N ARG A 545 6.55 -0.67 -35.78
CA ARG A 545 7.50 -1.76 -36.04
C ARG A 545 6.99 -2.77 -37.08
N PHE A 546 5.69 -3.03 -37.13
CA PHE A 546 5.11 -4.08 -37.99
C PHE A 546 4.21 -3.53 -39.11
N GLY A 547 4.14 -2.20 -39.27
CA GLY A 547 3.30 -1.53 -40.27
C GLY A 547 1.80 -1.71 -40.05
N LEU A 548 1.39 -1.92 -38.80
CA LEU A 548 0.00 -2.12 -38.42
C LEU A 548 -0.67 -0.80 -37.99
N ASP A 549 -1.99 -0.81 -37.89
CA ASP A 549 -2.75 0.23 -37.20
C ASP A 549 -2.67 0.09 -35.66
N VAL A 550 -2.81 1.19 -34.94
CA VAL A 550 -2.68 1.26 -33.46
C VAL A 550 -3.82 0.52 -32.75
N ASP A 551 -5.06 0.64 -33.24
CA ASP A 551 -6.22 -0.03 -32.65
C ASP A 551 -6.35 -1.48 -33.11
N ALA A 552 -5.84 -1.82 -34.29
CA ALA A 552 -5.59 -3.20 -34.67
C ALA A 552 -4.59 -3.87 -33.70
N VAL A 553 -3.46 -3.23 -33.37
CA VAL A 553 -2.51 -3.74 -32.37
C VAL A 553 -3.14 -3.83 -30.98
N ARG A 554 -3.89 -2.81 -30.53
CA ARG A 554 -4.64 -2.83 -29.26
C ARG A 554 -5.58 -4.05 -29.18
N THR A 555 -6.31 -4.32 -30.26
CA THR A 555 -7.27 -5.44 -30.35
C THR A 555 -6.55 -6.80 -30.33
N LEU A 556 -5.46 -6.95 -31.08
CA LEU A 556 -4.66 -8.17 -31.12
C LEU A 556 -4.00 -8.49 -29.77
N LEU A 557 -3.45 -7.48 -29.08
CA LEU A 557 -2.86 -7.65 -27.75
C LEU A 557 -3.92 -8.05 -26.71
N ASN A 558 -5.09 -7.40 -26.70
CA ASN A 558 -6.20 -7.76 -25.81
C ASN A 558 -6.69 -9.20 -26.04
N SER A 559 -6.82 -9.62 -27.31
CA SER A 559 -7.15 -11.00 -27.68
C SER A 559 -6.08 -12.00 -27.22
N GLY A 560 -4.80 -11.63 -27.34
CA GLY A 560 -3.68 -12.41 -26.81
C GLY A 560 -3.73 -12.56 -25.29
N LEU A 561 -3.91 -11.47 -24.54
CA LEU A 561 -4.04 -11.50 -23.08
C LEU A 561 -5.21 -12.37 -22.60
N GLU A 562 -6.37 -12.31 -23.26
CA GLU A 562 -7.51 -13.16 -22.92
C GLU A 562 -7.19 -14.65 -23.14
N LYS A 563 -6.53 -15.03 -24.25
CA LYS A 563 -6.06 -16.41 -24.46
C LYS A 563 -5.05 -16.86 -23.38
N LEU A 564 -4.12 -15.99 -23.00
CA LEU A 564 -3.22 -16.27 -21.87
C LEU A 564 -3.98 -16.44 -20.55
N LEU A 565 -5.03 -15.63 -20.30
CA LEU A 565 -5.88 -15.75 -19.11
C LEU A 565 -6.66 -17.07 -19.12
N GLN A 566 -7.16 -17.52 -20.27
CA GLN A 566 -7.81 -18.84 -20.39
C GLN A 566 -6.81 -19.97 -20.11
N ALA A 567 -5.61 -19.94 -20.71
CA ALA A 567 -4.56 -20.93 -20.44
C ALA A 567 -4.16 -20.95 -18.95
N ARG A 568 -4.01 -19.77 -18.32
CA ARG A 568 -3.60 -19.63 -16.92
C ARG A 568 -4.61 -20.21 -15.92
N LYS A 569 -5.89 -20.34 -16.27
CA LYS A 569 -6.91 -21.02 -15.43
C LYS A 569 -6.60 -22.50 -15.18
N HIS A 570 -5.75 -23.13 -15.99
CA HIS A 570 -5.36 -24.54 -15.84
C HIS A 570 -4.09 -24.74 -14.99
N ARG A 571 -3.30 -23.69 -14.74
CA ARG A 571 -2.16 -23.74 -13.81
C ARG A 571 -2.65 -23.88 -12.35
N PRO A 572 -1.86 -24.49 -11.44
CA PRO A 572 -2.12 -24.38 -10.00
C PRO A 572 -2.13 -22.89 -9.61
N LYS A 573 -3.19 -22.46 -8.91
CA LYS A 573 -3.31 -21.08 -8.45
C LYS A 573 -2.45 -20.87 -7.18
N PRO A 574 -2.04 -19.64 -6.88
CA PRO A 574 -1.66 -19.27 -5.52
C PRO A 574 -2.89 -19.41 -4.61
N HIS A 575 -2.65 -19.58 -3.31
CA HIS A 575 -3.76 -19.69 -2.35
C HIS A 575 -4.34 -18.30 -2.06
N PRO A 576 -5.68 -18.13 -2.04
CA PRO A 576 -6.27 -16.95 -1.42
C PRO A 576 -6.15 -17.09 0.10
N ASP A 577 -5.70 -16.03 0.79
CA ASP A 577 -5.82 -16.00 2.24
C ASP A 577 -7.32 -15.97 2.60
N SER A 578 -7.77 -16.89 3.45
CA SER A 578 -9.17 -16.99 3.83
C SER A 578 -9.61 -15.88 4.79
N LYS A 579 -8.68 -15.16 5.44
CA LYS A 579 -9.01 -14.00 6.29
C LYS A 579 -9.73 -12.92 5.47
N MET A 580 -10.76 -12.35 6.06
CA MET A 580 -11.40 -11.11 5.65
C MET A 580 -11.21 -10.13 6.81
N LEU A 581 -10.45 -9.05 6.58
CA LEU A 581 -10.10 -8.05 7.60
C LEU A 581 -11.01 -6.83 7.51
N ALA A 582 -11.53 -6.33 8.63
CA ALA A 582 -12.46 -5.20 8.64
C ALA A 582 -11.83 -3.93 8.06
N ALA A 583 -10.60 -3.58 8.48
CA ALA A 583 -9.82 -2.47 7.95
C ALA A 583 -9.74 -2.48 6.40
N TRP A 584 -9.27 -3.58 5.80
CA TRP A 584 -9.05 -3.66 4.36
C TRP A 584 -10.37 -3.80 3.58
N ASN A 585 -11.41 -4.41 4.16
CA ASN A 585 -12.76 -4.39 3.60
C ASN A 585 -13.33 -2.95 3.60
N GLY A 586 -13.08 -2.15 4.63
CA GLY A 586 -13.42 -0.73 4.68
C GLY A 586 -12.75 0.09 3.56
N LEU A 587 -11.44 -0.10 3.35
CA LEU A 587 -10.75 0.48 2.20
C LEU A 587 -11.35 0.02 0.87
N MET A 588 -11.68 -1.27 0.73
CA MET A 588 -12.24 -1.81 -0.52
C MET A 588 -13.66 -1.28 -0.81
N VAL A 589 -14.48 -1.03 0.22
CA VAL A 589 -15.76 -0.33 0.09
C VAL A 589 -15.55 1.09 -0.46
N SER A 590 -14.55 1.84 0.03
CA SER A 590 -14.14 3.13 -0.58
C SER A 590 -13.71 2.97 -2.04
N GLY A 591 -12.85 1.99 -2.33
CA GLY A 591 -12.36 1.70 -3.69
C GLY A 591 -13.47 1.46 -4.71
N PHE A 592 -14.44 0.60 -4.38
CA PHE A 592 -15.61 0.35 -5.22
C PHE A 592 -16.58 1.55 -5.28
N ALA A 593 -16.83 2.25 -4.18
CA ALA A 593 -17.75 3.38 -4.13
C ALA A 593 -17.25 4.58 -4.93
N VAL A 594 -16.00 5.02 -4.69
CA VAL A 594 -15.39 6.15 -5.38
C VAL A 594 -15.26 5.86 -6.88
N THR A 595 -14.69 4.71 -7.25
CA THR A 595 -14.54 4.34 -8.68
C THR A 595 -15.90 4.20 -9.37
N GLY A 596 -16.90 3.63 -8.67
CA GLY A 596 -18.26 3.50 -9.17
C GLY A 596 -18.92 4.85 -9.46
N ALA A 597 -18.82 5.79 -8.53
CA ALA A 597 -19.38 7.14 -8.72
C ALA A 597 -18.62 7.94 -9.80
N VAL A 598 -17.29 7.93 -9.77
CA VAL A 598 -16.44 8.64 -10.75
C VAL A 598 -16.75 8.19 -12.19
N LEU A 599 -16.91 6.88 -12.40
CA LEU A 599 -17.15 6.30 -13.73
C LEU A 599 -18.65 6.15 -14.09
N GLY A 600 -19.58 6.50 -13.19
CA GLY A 600 -21.02 6.30 -13.40
C GLY A 600 -21.46 4.82 -13.46
N LEU A 601 -20.69 3.93 -12.81
CA LEU A 601 -20.87 2.47 -12.88
C LEU A 601 -21.55 1.93 -11.61
N GLU A 602 -22.89 1.95 -11.61
CA GLU A 602 -23.74 1.45 -10.51
C GLU A 602 -23.37 0.03 -10.03
N ARG A 603 -22.92 -0.85 -10.93
CA ARG A 603 -22.45 -2.20 -10.57
C ARG A 603 -21.30 -2.18 -9.56
N LEU A 604 -20.41 -1.18 -9.61
CA LEU A 604 -19.31 -1.04 -8.65
C LEU A 604 -19.83 -0.55 -7.29
N ILE A 605 -20.77 0.41 -7.29
CA ILE A 605 -21.45 0.88 -6.07
C ILE A 605 -22.16 -0.29 -5.39
N ASN A 606 -22.80 -1.19 -6.16
CA ASN A 606 -23.41 -2.41 -5.62
C ASN A 606 -22.42 -3.40 -4.98
N TYR A 607 -21.16 -3.47 -5.43
CA TYR A 607 -20.12 -4.21 -4.71
C TYR A 607 -19.73 -3.52 -3.39
N ALA A 608 -19.59 -2.19 -3.36
CA ALA A 608 -19.35 -1.43 -2.13
C ALA A 608 -20.48 -1.61 -1.10
N THR A 609 -21.74 -1.49 -1.55
CA THR A 609 -22.94 -1.77 -0.74
C THR A 609 -22.95 -3.21 -0.21
N SER A 610 -22.48 -4.18 -0.99
CA SER A 610 -22.37 -5.58 -0.54
C SER A 610 -21.29 -5.76 0.53
N GLY A 611 -20.13 -5.11 0.38
CA GLY A 611 -19.07 -5.10 1.39
C GLY A 611 -19.49 -4.43 2.70
N ALA A 612 -20.19 -3.30 2.64
CA ALA A 612 -20.74 -2.64 3.81
C ALA A 612 -21.81 -3.49 4.52
N LYS A 613 -22.69 -4.16 3.76
CA LYS A 613 -23.66 -5.13 4.31
C LYS A 613 -22.99 -6.35 4.94
N PHE A 614 -21.88 -6.83 4.35
CA PHE A 614 -21.08 -7.92 4.92
C PHE A 614 -20.43 -7.51 6.24
N LEU A 615 -19.72 -6.38 6.27
CA LEU A 615 -19.10 -5.83 7.49
C LEU A 615 -20.14 -5.70 8.62
N LYS A 616 -21.31 -5.13 8.32
CA LYS A 616 -22.40 -4.93 9.30
C LYS A 616 -23.05 -6.23 9.79
N ARG A 617 -22.98 -7.31 9.02
CA ARG A 617 -23.59 -8.62 9.32
C ARG A 617 -22.64 -9.58 10.04
N HIS A 618 -21.35 -9.57 9.67
CA HIS A 618 -20.37 -10.55 10.11
C HIS A 618 -19.26 -9.96 10.99
N MET A 619 -18.97 -8.67 10.86
CA MET A 619 -17.80 -8.05 11.51
C MET A 619 -18.17 -6.97 12.53
N PHE A 620 -19.46 -6.81 12.85
CA PHE A 620 -19.96 -5.84 13.83
C PHE A 620 -20.83 -6.56 14.86
N ASP A 621 -20.41 -6.52 16.12
CA ASP A 621 -21.24 -6.96 17.24
C ASP A 621 -22.21 -5.84 17.64
N VAL A 622 -23.50 -6.10 17.44
CA VAL A 622 -24.58 -5.16 17.77
C VAL A 622 -24.72 -4.96 19.28
N ALA A 623 -24.33 -5.94 20.11
CA ALA A 623 -24.52 -5.88 21.56
C ALA A 623 -23.52 -4.93 22.26
N SER A 624 -22.23 -5.02 21.91
CA SER A 624 -21.18 -4.13 22.44
C SER A 624 -20.87 -2.92 21.57
N GLY A 625 -21.44 -2.86 20.35
CA GLY A 625 -21.17 -1.83 19.34
C GLY A 625 -19.76 -1.90 18.73
N ARG A 626 -19.03 -3.00 18.95
CA ARG A 626 -17.63 -3.16 18.54
C ARG A 626 -17.51 -3.85 17.18
N LEU A 627 -16.49 -3.47 16.40
CA LEU A 627 -16.04 -4.26 15.26
C LEU A 627 -15.18 -5.45 15.73
N MET A 628 -15.37 -6.60 15.08
CA MET A 628 -14.41 -7.68 15.03
C MET A 628 -13.41 -7.42 13.91
N ARG A 629 -12.13 -7.74 14.13
CA ARG A 629 -11.08 -7.56 13.12
C ARG A 629 -11.16 -8.59 12.00
N THR A 630 -11.37 -9.86 12.35
CA THR A 630 -11.22 -10.99 11.45
C THR A 630 -12.49 -11.84 11.37
N CYS A 631 -12.71 -12.39 10.18
CA CYS A 631 -13.52 -13.57 9.94
C CYS A 631 -12.90 -14.32 8.74
N TYR A 632 -13.32 -15.56 8.48
CA TYR A 632 -12.64 -16.46 7.56
C TYR A 632 -13.61 -17.02 6.53
N ALA A 633 -13.18 -17.15 5.28
CA ALA A 633 -13.90 -17.85 4.22
C ALA A 633 -13.85 -19.37 4.51
N GLY A 634 -14.93 -19.88 5.08
CA GLY A 634 -15.01 -21.23 5.64
C GLY A 634 -15.38 -22.31 4.62
N SER A 635 -15.42 -23.55 5.09
CA SER A 635 -15.67 -24.71 4.21
C SER A 635 -17.01 -24.60 3.46
N GLY A 636 -16.98 -24.90 2.16
CA GLY A 636 -18.16 -24.73 1.30
C GLY A 636 -18.64 -23.28 1.12
N GLY A 637 -17.87 -22.27 1.55
CA GLY A 637 -18.16 -20.83 1.46
C GLY A 637 -19.00 -20.28 2.62
N THR A 638 -18.86 -20.86 3.82
CA THR A 638 -19.39 -20.26 5.06
C THR A 638 -18.58 -19.01 5.45
N VAL A 639 -19.02 -18.31 6.50
CA VAL A 639 -18.19 -17.30 7.18
C VAL A 639 -17.94 -17.83 8.58
N GLU A 640 -16.67 -18.00 8.93
CA GLU A 640 -16.22 -18.54 10.21
C GLU A 640 -15.55 -17.45 11.05
N HIS A 641 -15.48 -17.64 12.37
CA HIS A 641 -14.91 -16.69 13.32
C HIS A 641 -14.01 -17.43 14.33
N SER A 642 -13.01 -16.73 14.87
CA SER A 642 -12.22 -17.21 16.01
C SER A 642 -13.06 -17.23 17.29
N ASN A 643 -12.74 -18.11 18.23
CA ASN A 643 -13.34 -18.14 19.56
C ASN A 643 -12.25 -18.18 20.63
N PRO A 644 -12.04 -17.10 21.41
CA PRO A 644 -12.75 -15.82 21.37
C PRO A 644 -12.50 -15.04 20.06
N PRO A 645 -13.40 -14.13 19.66
CA PRO A 645 -13.23 -13.33 18.45
C PRO A 645 -12.07 -12.33 18.60
N CYS A 646 -11.33 -12.11 17.50
CA CYS A 646 -10.36 -11.02 17.41
C CYS A 646 -11.12 -9.69 17.21
N TRP A 647 -10.87 -8.72 18.09
CA TRP A 647 -11.56 -7.43 18.09
C TRP A 647 -10.78 -6.37 17.32
N GLY A 648 -11.48 -5.44 16.68
CA GLY A 648 -10.88 -4.41 15.82
C GLY A 648 -9.92 -3.48 16.55
N PHE A 649 -8.85 -3.10 15.85
CA PHE A 649 -7.93 -2.02 16.23
C PHE A 649 -8.36 -0.70 15.59
N LEU A 650 -7.66 0.40 15.88
CA LEU A 650 -7.96 1.74 15.36
C LEU A 650 -8.19 1.78 13.83
N GLU A 651 -7.35 1.05 13.08
CA GLU A 651 -7.41 0.91 11.62
C GLU A 651 -8.71 0.25 11.13
N ASP A 652 -9.29 -0.70 11.87
CA ASP A 652 -10.56 -1.35 11.53
C ASP A 652 -11.73 -0.37 11.59
N TYR A 653 -11.72 0.58 12.53
CA TYR A 653 -12.73 1.63 12.61
C TYR A 653 -12.46 2.74 11.60
N ALA A 654 -11.24 3.27 11.55
CA ALA A 654 -10.90 4.42 10.70
C ALA A 654 -11.15 4.14 9.22
N PHE A 655 -10.82 2.94 8.74
CA PHE A 655 -10.98 2.59 7.33
C PHE A 655 -12.42 2.19 6.99
N VAL A 656 -13.18 1.57 7.91
CA VAL A 656 -14.60 1.28 7.71
C VAL A 656 -15.43 2.57 7.74
N VAL A 657 -15.17 3.50 8.68
CA VAL A 657 -15.78 4.84 8.69
C VAL A 657 -15.50 5.57 7.37
N ARG A 658 -14.25 5.52 6.88
CA ARG A 658 -13.90 6.12 5.58
C ARG A 658 -14.68 5.50 4.42
N GLY A 659 -14.74 4.16 4.35
CA GLY A 659 -15.51 3.43 3.35
C GLY A 659 -17.00 3.74 3.38
N LEU A 660 -17.59 3.88 4.57
CA LEU A 660 -19.00 4.23 4.74
C LEU A 660 -19.34 5.66 4.35
N LEU A 661 -18.44 6.62 4.58
CA LEU A 661 -18.60 8.00 4.11
C LEU A 661 -18.49 8.09 2.58
N ASP A 662 -17.55 7.34 1.98
CA ASP A 662 -17.38 7.29 0.53
C ASP A 662 -18.55 6.54 -0.15
N LEU A 663 -19.08 5.48 0.48
CA LEU A 663 -20.31 4.79 0.04
C LEU A 663 -21.55 5.68 0.20
N TYR A 664 -21.67 6.44 1.30
CA TYR A 664 -22.75 7.41 1.45
C TYR A 664 -22.70 8.46 0.33
N GLU A 665 -21.52 9.05 0.02
CA GLU A 665 -21.45 10.01 -1.09
C GLU A 665 -21.81 9.38 -2.44
N ALA A 666 -21.44 8.12 -2.68
CA ALA A 666 -21.74 7.40 -3.93
C ALA A 666 -23.21 6.93 -4.07
N SER A 667 -23.90 6.62 -2.97
CA SER A 667 -25.25 6.01 -2.96
C SER A 667 -26.36 6.94 -2.47
N GLN A 668 -26.01 7.97 -1.70
CA GLN A 668 -26.90 8.86 -0.96
C GLN A 668 -27.85 8.15 0.06
N GLU A 669 -27.61 6.87 0.38
CA GLU A 669 -28.32 6.14 1.43
C GLU A 669 -27.84 6.57 2.84
N SER A 670 -28.66 7.29 3.61
CA SER A 670 -28.28 7.83 4.94
C SER A 670 -27.79 6.76 5.93
N SER A 671 -28.26 5.52 5.78
CA SER A 671 -27.97 4.42 6.73
C SER A 671 -26.48 4.05 6.83
N TRP A 672 -25.66 4.43 5.83
CA TRP A 672 -24.21 4.27 5.87
C TRP A 672 -23.53 5.38 6.68
N LEU A 673 -23.95 6.64 6.50
CA LEU A 673 -23.53 7.78 7.33
C LEU A 673 -23.96 7.57 8.80
N GLU A 674 -25.21 7.17 9.04
CA GLU A 674 -25.73 6.84 10.38
C GLU A 674 -24.95 5.72 11.10
N TRP A 675 -24.30 4.84 10.35
CA TRP A 675 -23.43 3.80 10.92
C TRP A 675 -21.98 4.27 11.07
N ALA A 676 -21.47 5.08 10.12
CA ALA A 676 -20.16 5.72 10.22
C ALA A 676 -20.04 6.59 11.49
N LEU A 677 -21.08 7.35 11.82
CA LEU A 677 -21.13 8.18 13.04
C LEU A 677 -20.99 7.31 14.31
N ARG A 678 -21.79 6.23 14.44
CA ARG A 678 -21.73 5.29 15.58
C ARG A 678 -20.38 4.57 15.70
N LEU A 679 -19.73 4.30 14.57
CA LEU A 679 -18.40 3.70 14.55
C LEU A 679 -17.32 4.71 14.94
N GLN A 680 -17.46 5.99 14.59
CA GLN A 680 -16.59 7.06 15.10
C GLN A 680 -16.75 7.23 16.62
N ASP A 681 -17.98 7.27 17.14
CA ASP A 681 -18.24 7.35 18.58
C ASP A 681 -17.62 6.16 19.35
N THR A 682 -17.63 4.97 18.74
CA THR A 682 -16.96 3.79 19.30
C THR A 682 -15.44 3.87 19.18
N GLN A 683 -14.90 4.36 18.05
CA GLN A 683 -13.46 4.59 17.88
C GLN A 683 -12.94 5.56 18.95
N ASP A 684 -13.67 6.64 19.18
CA ASP A 684 -13.39 7.66 20.18
C ASP A 684 -13.40 7.09 21.59
N ARG A 685 -14.41 6.27 21.93
CA ARG A 685 -14.51 5.61 23.23
C ARG A 685 -13.40 4.57 23.49
N LEU A 686 -12.88 3.91 22.46
CA LEU A 686 -11.92 2.80 22.60
C LEU A 686 -10.45 3.22 22.48
N PHE A 687 -10.14 4.24 21.66
CA PHE A 687 -8.76 4.53 21.23
C PHE A 687 -8.28 5.96 21.49
N TRP A 688 -9.18 6.92 21.73
CA TRP A 688 -8.78 8.33 21.91
C TRP A 688 -7.90 8.52 23.16
N ASP A 689 -6.82 9.29 23.00
CA ASP A 689 -6.01 9.75 24.11
C ASP A 689 -6.54 11.08 24.66
N SER A 690 -7.17 11.04 25.82
CA SER A 690 -7.68 12.22 26.53
C SER A 690 -6.59 13.10 27.15
N GLN A 691 -5.33 12.65 27.22
CA GLN A 691 -4.20 13.43 27.74
C GLN A 691 -3.33 14.01 26.63
N GLY A 692 -2.87 13.17 25.69
CA GLY A 692 -1.97 13.58 24.60
C GLY A 692 -2.63 13.90 23.27
N GLY A 693 -3.91 13.58 23.06
CA GLY A 693 -4.64 13.78 21.80
C GLY A 693 -4.30 12.76 20.70
N GLY A 694 -5.21 12.61 19.73
CA GLY A 694 -5.14 11.56 18.71
C GLY A 694 -5.50 10.18 19.27
N TYR A 695 -5.23 9.13 18.51
CA TYR A 695 -5.69 7.77 18.82
C TYR A 695 -4.54 6.77 18.94
N PHE A 696 -4.60 5.91 19.96
CA PHE A 696 -3.75 4.73 20.11
C PHE A 696 -4.20 3.61 19.17
N CYS A 697 -3.26 2.80 18.67
CA CYS A 697 -3.58 1.67 17.79
C CYS A 697 -4.48 0.61 18.49
N SER A 698 -4.33 0.42 19.80
CA SER A 698 -5.00 -0.60 20.59
C SER A 698 -5.77 -0.05 21.81
N GLU A 699 -6.87 -0.72 22.15
CA GLU A 699 -7.71 -0.48 23.33
C GLU A 699 -6.87 -0.56 24.61
N ALA A 700 -7.15 0.32 25.59
CA ALA A 700 -6.35 0.42 26.82
C ALA A 700 -6.26 -0.90 27.61
N GLU A 701 -7.39 -1.57 27.82
CA GLU A 701 -7.47 -2.82 28.60
C GLU A 701 -6.72 -3.98 27.93
N ARG A 702 -6.77 -4.08 26.59
CA ARG A 702 -6.11 -5.16 25.83
C ARG A 702 -4.62 -4.88 25.61
N GLY A 703 -4.29 -3.60 25.38
CA GLY A 703 -2.92 -3.12 25.23
C GLY A 703 -2.07 -3.25 26.50
N ALA A 704 -2.68 -3.46 27.67
CA ALA A 704 -1.98 -3.70 28.94
C ALA A 704 -1.08 -4.96 28.93
N SER A 705 -1.23 -5.86 27.95
CA SER A 705 -0.35 -7.01 27.73
C SER A 705 0.92 -6.70 26.92
N LEU A 706 1.03 -5.51 26.32
CA LEU A 706 2.21 -5.07 25.55
C LEU A 706 3.03 -4.05 26.37
N PRO A 707 4.36 -3.98 26.16
CA PRO A 707 5.21 -3.02 26.87
C PRO A 707 4.97 -1.56 26.45
N LEU A 708 4.18 -1.30 25.40
CA LEU A 708 3.99 0.00 24.78
C LEU A 708 2.66 0.05 24.02
N ARG A 709 1.89 1.14 24.13
CA ARG A 709 0.74 1.45 23.25
C ARG A 709 1.12 2.57 22.28
N LEU A 710 1.28 2.22 21.00
CA LEU A 710 1.65 3.16 19.94
C LEU A 710 0.48 4.04 19.49
N LYS A 711 0.82 5.22 18.96
CA LYS A 711 0.00 5.96 17.98
C LYS A 711 0.73 5.92 16.65
N ASP A 712 0.03 5.57 15.57
CA ASP A 712 0.66 5.32 14.28
C ASP A 712 1.14 6.61 13.59
N ASP A 713 2.46 6.75 13.36
CA ASP A 713 3.13 8.00 12.96
C ASP A 713 3.76 7.98 11.56
N GLN A 714 3.40 6.98 10.76
CA GLN A 714 3.82 6.82 9.38
C GLN A 714 2.66 6.41 8.46
N ASP A 715 2.44 7.17 7.38
CA ASP A 715 1.66 6.67 6.25
C ASP A 715 2.60 5.88 5.32
N GLY A 716 2.23 4.65 4.95
CA GLY A 716 2.97 3.80 4.02
C GLY A 716 2.07 3.27 2.90
N SER A 717 2.28 2.02 2.49
CA SER A 717 1.33 1.30 1.60
C SER A 717 -0.02 1.07 2.30
N GLU A 718 -0.02 0.90 3.62
CA GLU A 718 -1.20 1.10 4.48
C GLU A 718 -1.11 2.54 5.06
N PRO A 719 -2.19 3.35 5.06
CA PRO A 719 -2.17 4.71 5.61
C PRO A 719 -2.21 4.67 7.15
N SER A 720 -1.69 5.68 7.85
CA SER A 720 -1.88 5.77 9.30
C SER A 720 -3.36 5.96 9.60
N ALA A 721 -3.88 5.14 10.50
CA ALA A 721 -5.26 5.24 10.95
C ALA A 721 -5.55 6.56 11.68
N ASN A 722 -4.53 7.26 12.21
CA ASN A 722 -4.67 8.63 12.70
C ASN A 722 -4.87 9.63 11.54
N SER A 723 -4.11 9.50 10.45
CA SER A 723 -4.26 10.35 9.25
C SER A 723 -5.64 10.21 8.61
N VAL A 724 -6.14 8.98 8.49
CA VAL A 724 -7.50 8.72 7.99
C VAL A 724 -8.57 9.24 8.97
N SER A 725 -8.36 9.07 10.28
CA SER A 725 -9.27 9.61 11.30
C SER A 725 -9.36 11.14 11.25
N ALA A 726 -8.26 11.85 11.02
CA ALA A 726 -8.27 13.31 10.86
C ALA A 726 -9.20 13.77 9.73
N HIS A 727 -9.16 13.10 8.57
CA HIS A 727 -10.09 13.36 7.47
C HIS A 727 -11.54 12.94 7.79
N ASN A 728 -11.74 11.79 8.44
CA ASN A 728 -13.07 11.33 8.82
C ASN A 728 -13.75 12.34 9.75
N LEU A 729 -13.06 12.79 10.80
CA LEU A 729 -13.56 13.79 11.74
C LEU A 729 -13.99 15.10 11.05
N LEU A 730 -13.19 15.60 10.09
CA LEU A 730 -13.56 16.78 9.29
C LEU A 730 -14.83 16.54 8.46
N ARG A 731 -14.97 15.39 7.81
CA ARG A 731 -16.15 15.06 7.00
C ARG A 731 -17.39 14.81 7.85
N LEU A 732 -17.26 14.13 8.99
CA LEU A 732 -18.35 13.91 9.94
C LEU A 732 -18.84 15.24 10.51
N HIS A 733 -17.92 16.17 10.86
CA HIS A 733 -18.28 17.56 11.15
C HIS A 733 -18.99 18.25 9.98
N GLY A 734 -18.50 18.08 8.74
CA GLY A 734 -19.16 18.60 7.54
C GLY A 734 -20.57 18.05 7.28
N PHE A 735 -20.89 16.86 7.80
CA PHE A 735 -22.21 16.22 7.71
C PHE A 735 -23.16 16.53 8.88
N THR A 736 -22.67 17.08 10.00
CA THR A 736 -23.50 17.29 11.22
C THR A 736 -23.33 18.61 11.95
N GLY A 737 -22.29 19.39 11.67
CA GLY A 737 -21.93 20.58 12.44
C GLY A 737 -21.44 20.31 13.87
N HIS A 738 -21.35 19.05 14.31
CA HIS A 738 -20.89 18.68 15.66
C HIS A 738 -19.45 19.16 15.88
N LYS A 739 -19.25 20.08 16.82
CA LYS A 739 -17.95 20.74 17.04
C LYS A 739 -16.90 19.80 17.61
N ASP A 740 -17.31 18.87 18.47
CA ASP A 740 -16.45 17.89 19.15
C ASP A 740 -15.50 17.16 18.18
N TRP A 741 -15.96 16.79 16.97
CA TRP A 741 -15.12 16.15 15.96
C TRP A 741 -14.13 17.12 15.29
N MET A 742 -14.49 18.39 15.10
CA MET A 742 -13.55 19.42 14.67
C MET A 742 -12.48 19.65 15.74
N ASP A 743 -12.88 19.77 17.01
CA ASP A 743 -11.97 19.99 18.14
C ASP A 743 -11.02 18.79 18.34
N LYS A 744 -11.51 17.57 18.17
CA LYS A 744 -10.69 16.35 18.10
C LYS A 744 -9.75 16.32 16.90
N CYS A 745 -10.18 16.79 15.72
CA CYS A 745 -9.28 16.89 14.56
C CYS A 745 -8.16 17.90 14.81
N VAL A 746 -8.49 19.09 15.34
CA VAL A 746 -7.51 20.11 15.77
C VAL A 746 -6.53 19.53 16.80
N CYS A 747 -7.02 18.81 17.81
CA CYS A 747 -6.20 18.19 18.85
C CYS A 747 -5.25 17.11 18.27
N LEU A 748 -5.75 16.25 17.38
CA LEU A 748 -4.96 15.22 16.69
C LEU A 748 -3.87 15.85 15.80
N LEU A 749 -4.24 16.77 14.92
CA LEU A 749 -3.29 17.50 14.07
C LEU A 749 -2.25 18.27 14.91
N THR A 750 -2.63 18.73 16.10
CA THR A 750 -1.72 19.38 17.05
C THR A 750 -0.74 18.39 17.68
N ALA A 751 -1.19 17.20 18.08
CA ALA A 751 -0.33 16.15 18.63
C ALA A 751 0.75 15.68 17.63
N PHE A 752 0.38 15.48 16.37
CA PHE A 752 1.33 15.10 15.32
C PHE A 752 2.20 16.27 14.78
N SER A 753 2.07 17.49 15.33
CA SER A 753 2.88 18.67 14.97
C SER A 753 4.38 18.39 14.89
N GLN A 754 4.91 17.62 15.85
CA GLN A 754 6.35 17.38 15.96
C GLN A 754 6.89 16.45 14.87
N ARG A 755 6.09 15.45 14.47
CA ARG A 755 6.39 14.55 13.36
C ARG A 755 6.34 15.31 12.04
N MET A 756 5.24 16.01 11.77
CA MET A 756 5.07 16.83 10.56
C MET A 756 6.15 17.91 10.40
N ARG A 757 6.59 18.58 11.48
CA ARG A 757 7.66 19.61 11.39
C ARG A 757 9.05 19.04 11.10
N ARG A 758 9.31 17.76 11.42
CA ARG A 758 10.60 17.08 11.23
C ARG A 758 10.66 16.29 9.93
N VAL A 759 9.66 15.45 9.66
CA VAL A 759 9.60 14.55 8.50
C VAL A 759 8.15 14.54 7.96
N PRO A 760 7.70 15.60 7.27
CA PRO A 760 6.35 15.67 6.74
C PRO A 760 6.07 14.59 5.68
N VAL A 761 7.08 14.15 4.92
CA VAL A 761 6.96 13.03 3.95
C VAL A 761 6.63 11.68 4.60
N ALA A 762 6.76 11.55 5.92
CA ALA A 762 6.27 10.37 6.64
C ALA A 762 4.77 10.40 6.94
N LEU A 763 4.09 11.54 6.75
CA LEU A 763 2.65 11.70 7.02
C LEU A 763 1.87 12.49 5.92
N PRO A 764 2.00 12.13 4.62
CA PRO A 764 1.32 12.82 3.52
C PRO A 764 -0.22 12.88 3.64
N GLU A 765 -0.89 11.86 4.18
CA GLU A 765 -2.35 11.87 4.37
C GLU A 765 -2.72 12.79 5.56
N MET A 766 -1.88 12.88 6.60
CA MET A 766 -2.06 13.86 7.68
C MET A 766 -1.85 15.29 7.21
N VAL A 767 -0.85 15.54 6.35
CA VAL A 767 -0.57 16.86 5.78
C VAL A 767 -1.69 17.28 4.81
N ARG A 768 -2.30 16.33 4.11
CA ARG A 768 -3.54 16.54 3.36
C ARG A 768 -4.73 16.87 4.29
N ALA A 769 -4.87 16.19 5.43
CA ALA A 769 -5.92 16.50 6.42
C ALA A 769 -5.74 17.88 7.07
N LEU A 770 -4.50 18.26 7.37
CA LEU A 770 -4.13 19.59 7.85
C LEU A 770 -4.52 20.70 6.86
N SER A 771 -4.35 20.43 5.57
CA SER A 771 -4.78 21.33 4.48
C SER A 771 -6.29 21.43 4.41
N ALA A 772 -7.01 20.31 4.43
CA ALA A 772 -8.47 20.27 4.43
C ALA A 772 -9.09 20.98 5.65
N HIS A 773 -8.43 20.92 6.81
CA HIS A 773 -8.81 21.69 8.00
C HIS A 773 -8.64 23.20 7.79
N GLN A 774 -7.46 23.66 7.35
CA GLN A 774 -7.15 25.10 7.24
C GLN A 774 -7.74 25.78 6.00
N GLN A 775 -8.12 25.03 4.96
CA GLN A 775 -8.88 25.51 3.81
C GLN A 775 -10.40 25.41 4.01
N THR A 776 -10.85 24.67 5.03
CA THR A 776 -12.23 24.19 5.24
C THR A 776 -12.75 23.26 4.14
N LEU A 777 -13.82 22.50 4.44
CA LEU A 777 -14.46 21.60 3.48
C LEU A 777 -15.56 22.32 2.69
N LYS A 778 -15.62 22.07 1.39
CA LYS A 778 -16.75 22.47 0.53
C LYS A 778 -17.96 21.57 0.83
N GLN A 779 -19.01 22.12 1.44
CA GLN A 779 -20.30 21.44 1.59
C GLN A 779 -21.11 21.59 0.30
N ILE A 780 -21.15 20.56 -0.53
CA ILE A 780 -21.90 20.57 -1.79
C ILE A 780 -23.29 19.99 -1.52
N VAL A 781 -24.31 20.83 -1.49
CA VAL A 781 -25.71 20.42 -1.30
C VAL A 781 -26.43 20.42 -2.63
N ILE A 782 -27.08 19.32 -2.99
CA ILE A 782 -28.01 19.25 -4.13
C ILE A 782 -29.43 19.09 -3.57
N CYS A 783 -30.30 20.03 -3.87
CA CYS A 783 -31.73 19.96 -3.57
C CYS A 783 -32.45 19.34 -4.77
N GLY A 784 -33.01 18.13 -4.65
CA GLY A 784 -33.61 17.42 -5.78
C GLY A 784 -34.19 16.04 -5.43
N ASP A 785 -35.07 15.52 -6.30
CA ASP A 785 -35.51 14.12 -6.25
C ASP A 785 -34.34 13.21 -6.66
N PRO A 786 -33.91 12.24 -5.82
CA PRO A 786 -32.83 11.30 -6.15
C PRO A 786 -33.00 10.56 -7.48
N GLN A 787 -34.23 10.38 -7.97
CA GLN A 787 -34.49 9.66 -9.22
C GLN A 787 -34.51 10.54 -10.47
N ALA A 788 -34.66 11.85 -10.33
CA ALA A 788 -34.75 12.79 -11.44
C ALA A 788 -33.43 12.94 -12.22
N LYS A 789 -33.55 13.25 -13.51
CA LYS A 789 -32.41 13.26 -14.46
C LYS A 789 -31.43 14.41 -14.21
N ASP A 790 -31.96 15.57 -13.83
CA ASP A 790 -31.23 16.78 -13.44
C ASP A 790 -30.47 16.56 -12.13
N THR A 791 -31.10 15.99 -11.09
CA THR A 791 -30.40 15.58 -9.85
C THR A 791 -29.23 14.66 -10.15
N LYS A 792 -29.45 13.62 -10.98
CA LYS A 792 -28.40 12.67 -11.40
C LYS A 792 -27.30 13.34 -12.23
N ALA A 793 -27.61 14.33 -13.07
CA ALA A 793 -26.62 15.09 -13.82
C ALA A 793 -25.76 15.99 -12.92
N LEU A 794 -26.34 16.63 -11.91
CA LEU A 794 -25.61 17.42 -10.91
C LEU A 794 -24.72 16.51 -10.04
N LEU A 795 -25.24 15.37 -9.56
CA LEU A 795 -24.45 14.37 -8.84
C LEU A 795 -23.26 13.88 -9.69
N GLN A 796 -23.50 13.47 -10.95
CA GLN A 796 -22.42 13.01 -11.82
C GLN A 796 -21.40 14.11 -12.14
N CYS A 797 -21.80 15.39 -12.14
CA CYS A 797 -20.86 16.50 -12.22
C CYS A 797 -19.92 16.57 -11.00
N VAL A 798 -20.46 16.38 -9.80
CA VAL A 798 -19.67 16.36 -8.54
C VAL A 798 -18.81 15.09 -8.40
N HIS A 799 -19.21 13.98 -9.02
CA HIS A 799 -18.42 12.74 -9.03
C HIS A 799 -17.34 12.74 -10.12
N SER A 800 -17.58 13.35 -11.28
CA SER A 800 -16.59 13.48 -12.38
C SER A 800 -15.66 14.69 -12.24
N THR A 801 -15.64 15.37 -11.10
CA THR A 801 -14.74 16.50 -10.81
C THR A 801 -13.87 16.16 -9.60
N TYR A 802 -12.55 16.32 -9.72
CA TYR A 802 -11.63 16.12 -8.60
C TYR A 802 -11.78 17.24 -7.57
N VAL A 803 -12.48 16.94 -6.48
CA VAL A 803 -12.65 17.81 -5.31
C VAL A 803 -12.34 16.98 -4.06
N PRO A 804 -11.12 17.06 -3.49
CA PRO A 804 -10.69 16.18 -2.39
C PRO A 804 -11.17 16.65 -1.01
N ASN A 805 -11.49 17.94 -0.86
CA ASN A 805 -11.85 18.60 0.39
C ASN A 805 -13.34 18.97 0.40
N LYS A 806 -14.22 17.96 0.29
CA LYS A 806 -15.68 18.15 0.24
C LYS A 806 -16.45 17.22 1.19
N VAL A 807 -17.74 17.54 1.32
CA VAL A 807 -18.82 16.58 1.58
C VAL A 807 -19.93 16.80 0.55
N LEU A 808 -20.62 15.74 0.12
CA LEU A 808 -21.73 15.80 -0.84
C LEU A 808 -23.04 15.36 -0.17
N ILE A 809 -24.05 16.22 -0.20
CA ILE A 809 -25.33 16.07 0.49
C ILE A 809 -26.49 16.17 -0.51
N LEU A 810 -27.28 15.11 -0.67
CA LEU A 810 -28.56 15.16 -1.38
C LEU A 810 -29.71 15.50 -0.42
N ALA A 811 -30.20 16.73 -0.51
CA ALA A 811 -31.40 17.20 0.19
C ALA A 811 -32.65 16.89 -0.64
N ASN A 812 -33.38 15.84 -0.26
CA ASN A 812 -34.65 15.44 -0.89
C ASN A 812 -35.83 16.38 -0.55
N GLY A 813 -35.62 17.38 0.31
CA GLY A 813 -36.65 18.33 0.76
C GLY A 813 -37.51 17.86 1.94
N ASP A 814 -37.22 16.68 2.52
CA ASP A 814 -37.91 16.17 3.72
C ASP A 814 -37.26 16.72 5.01
N PRO A 815 -37.95 17.56 5.80
CA PRO A 815 -37.41 18.07 7.07
C PRO A 815 -37.24 17.00 8.14
N SER A 816 -37.89 15.84 7.98
CA SER A 816 -37.73 14.66 8.83
C SER A 816 -36.64 13.70 8.35
N SER A 817 -35.88 14.05 7.31
CA SER A 817 -34.72 13.28 6.88
C SER A 817 -33.63 13.24 7.96
N PHE A 818 -32.73 12.26 7.90
CA PHE A 818 -31.61 12.18 8.85
C PHE A 818 -30.73 13.44 8.78
N LEU A 819 -30.39 13.88 7.57
CA LEU A 819 -29.52 15.04 7.35
C LEU A 819 -30.19 16.35 7.75
N SER A 820 -31.49 16.55 7.49
CA SER A 820 -32.22 17.75 7.93
C SER A 820 -32.32 17.89 9.45
N ARG A 821 -32.22 16.79 10.22
CA ARG A 821 -32.09 16.84 11.69
C ARG A 821 -30.68 17.22 12.15
N GLN A 822 -29.64 16.76 11.45
CA GLN A 822 -28.24 17.05 11.79
C GLN A 822 -27.84 18.47 11.38
N LEU A 823 -28.32 18.93 10.22
CA LEU A 823 -28.03 20.25 9.64
C LEU A 823 -29.34 20.99 9.34
N PRO A 824 -29.95 21.68 10.33
CA PRO A 824 -31.24 22.35 10.15
C PRO A 824 -31.29 23.39 9.02
N PHE A 825 -30.14 23.94 8.62
CA PHE A 825 -30.04 24.90 7.51
C PHE A 825 -30.37 24.28 6.15
N LEU A 826 -30.28 22.96 5.97
CA LEU A 826 -30.66 22.29 4.71
C LEU A 826 -32.13 22.56 4.34
N ASN A 827 -32.98 22.84 5.33
CA ASN A 827 -34.40 23.17 5.14
C ASN A 827 -34.64 24.62 4.65
N THR A 828 -33.62 25.48 4.60
CA THR A 828 -33.73 26.83 4.02
C THR A 828 -33.37 26.86 2.54
N LEU A 829 -32.57 25.89 2.07
CA LEU A 829 -32.20 25.68 0.68
C LEU A 829 -33.39 25.11 -0.10
N ARG A 830 -33.55 25.48 -1.38
CA ARG A 830 -34.73 25.15 -2.18
C ARG A 830 -34.38 24.81 -3.63
N ARG A 831 -35.30 24.11 -4.31
CA ARG A 831 -35.29 23.97 -5.77
C ARG A 831 -35.65 25.31 -6.42
N LEU A 832 -34.86 25.75 -7.39
CA LEU A 832 -35.14 26.89 -8.25
C LEU A 832 -36.00 26.42 -9.43
N GLU A 833 -37.15 27.05 -9.65
CA GLU A 833 -38.06 26.72 -10.77
C GLU A 833 -38.44 25.22 -10.84
N ASP A 834 -38.61 24.60 -9.65
CA ASP A 834 -38.80 23.15 -9.44
C ASP A 834 -37.66 22.23 -9.94
N ARG A 835 -36.60 22.76 -10.57
CA ARG A 835 -35.43 22.00 -11.03
C ARG A 835 -34.50 21.60 -9.89
N ALA A 836 -33.78 20.50 -10.05
CA ALA A 836 -32.69 20.13 -9.15
C ALA A 836 -31.66 21.27 -9.08
N THR A 837 -31.22 21.62 -7.87
CA THR A 837 -30.48 22.85 -7.61
C THR A 837 -29.31 22.58 -6.68
N ALA A 838 -28.09 22.86 -7.13
CA ALA A 838 -26.86 22.77 -6.37
C ALA A 838 -26.52 24.08 -5.66
N TYR A 839 -25.97 23.94 -4.45
CA TYR A 839 -25.34 24.99 -3.66
C TYR A 839 -23.97 24.50 -3.22
N VAL A 840 -22.93 25.31 -3.39
CA VAL A 840 -21.59 25.05 -2.83
C VAL A 840 -21.41 25.99 -1.65
N CYS A 841 -21.28 25.43 -0.45
CA CYS A 841 -21.18 26.20 0.78
C CYS A 841 -19.79 26.03 1.43
N GLU A 842 -19.19 27.15 1.83
CA GLU A 842 -17.86 27.28 2.41
C GLU A 842 -17.90 28.37 3.48
N ASN A 843 -17.27 28.16 4.64
CA ASN A 843 -17.20 29.15 5.72
C ASN A 843 -18.57 29.78 6.12
N GLN A 844 -19.62 28.96 6.20
CA GLN A 844 -21.02 29.34 6.52
C GLN A 844 -21.72 30.23 5.47
N ALA A 845 -21.07 30.54 4.34
CA ALA A 845 -21.70 31.16 3.17
C ALA A 845 -22.01 30.08 2.10
N CYS A 846 -23.05 30.28 1.30
CA CYS A 846 -23.37 29.43 0.16
C CYS A 846 -23.32 30.22 -1.16
N SER A 847 -23.01 29.53 -2.24
CA SER A 847 -23.12 30.07 -3.60
C SER A 847 -24.55 30.50 -3.93
N MET A 848 -24.70 31.25 -5.03
CA MET A 848 -25.99 31.35 -5.72
C MET A 848 -26.50 29.94 -6.11
N PRO A 849 -27.82 29.75 -6.26
CA PRO A 849 -28.38 28.47 -6.67
C PRO A 849 -27.98 28.14 -8.11
N ILE A 850 -27.53 26.91 -8.38
CA ILE A 850 -27.06 26.47 -9.70
C ILE A 850 -27.89 25.27 -10.18
N THR A 851 -28.56 25.38 -11.32
CA THR A 851 -29.29 24.27 -11.96
C THR A 851 -28.46 23.54 -13.01
N GLU A 852 -27.45 24.19 -13.60
CA GLU A 852 -26.71 23.66 -14.75
C GLU A 852 -25.38 22.98 -14.36
N PRO A 853 -25.15 21.71 -14.74
CA PRO A 853 -23.87 21.01 -14.48
C PRO A 853 -22.63 21.74 -15.00
N CYS A 854 -22.75 22.45 -16.13
CA CYS A 854 -21.65 23.23 -16.72
C CYS A 854 -21.25 24.45 -15.88
N GLU A 855 -22.14 24.98 -15.05
CA GLU A 855 -21.86 26.08 -14.13
C GLU A 855 -21.32 25.55 -12.80
N LEU A 856 -21.91 24.46 -12.30
CA LEU A 856 -21.40 23.77 -11.11
C LEU A 856 -19.94 23.33 -11.32
N ARG A 857 -19.59 22.78 -12.48
CA ARG A 857 -18.19 22.41 -12.79
C ARG A 857 -17.24 23.61 -12.76
N LYS A 858 -17.65 24.80 -13.24
CA LYS A 858 -16.83 26.01 -13.18
C LYS A 858 -16.55 26.42 -11.74
N LEU A 859 -17.57 26.38 -10.87
CA LEU A 859 -17.43 26.71 -9.45
C LEU A 859 -16.61 25.67 -8.68
N LEU A 860 -16.71 24.38 -9.02
CA LEU A 860 -15.88 23.32 -8.42
C LEU A 860 -14.43 23.30 -8.91
N HIS A 861 -14.10 24.10 -9.93
CA HIS A 861 -12.72 24.30 -10.40
C HIS A 861 -12.03 25.52 -9.77
N GLN A 862 -12.75 26.28 -8.94
CA GLN A 862 -12.29 27.44 -8.17
C GLN A 862 -11.93 27.04 -6.73
#